data_AF-T0LVW2-F1
#
_entry.id   AF-T0LVW2-F1
#
_cell.length_a   1.000
_cell.length_b   1.000
_cell.length_c   1.000
_cell.angle_alpha   90.00
_cell.angle_beta   90.00
_cell.angle_gamma   90.00
#
_symmetry.space_group_name_H-M   'P 1'
#
loop_
_entity.id
_entity.type
_entity.pdbx_description
1 polymer ?
#
loop_
_entity_poly.entity_id
_entity_poly.type
_entity_poly.pdbx_seq_one_letter_code
_entity_poly.pdbx_strand_id
1 'polypeptide(L)'
;MKFFIDDLPILFPYPRIYPEQYAYMCDLKKTLDAGGHCVLEMPSGTGKTVSLLSLIVAYQQHNPEHRKLIYCSRTMSEIEKALAELKALMKYRAQELGEEEEFRGLGLTSRKNLCLHPSVKQEKSGAIVDARCRSLTAGFVKEKKDRGENVDLCVYHDNLDLLEPHNLIPNGVWTFEGLLRYGEQHKQCPYFTARRMMQFCNVIIYSYHYLLDPKIAERVSKELSKDCIVVFDEAHNIDNVCIESLSTDITEDSLRKATRGAQNLEKKISEMRDTDQEQLQNEYQKLVEGLRDADEARQEDAFMANPALPDDLLKEAVPGNIRRAEHFVSFLKRFIEYLKTRMKVRHTISETPPSFLAHLREYTFIEKKPLRFCAERLTSLVRTLELTNIEDYQPLQEVATFATLVATYEKGFLLILEPFESETAEVPNPVLHFTCLDAAIAIRPVFDRFSSVIITSGTISPLEMYPKMLGFSTVVQESYSMTLARRSFLPMIVTRGSDQASVSTSFQVRNEPSVVRNYGTLLTEFAKITPDGMVVFFPSYLYMESIISMWQGMNILEEVWKYKLILVETPDAQETSLALETYRTACCNGRGAVLLCVARGKVSEGIDFDHQYGRTVLCIGVPFQYTESRILKARLEFLRETYRIRENDFLSFDAMRHAAQCLGRVLRGKDDYGIMVLADRRFQKKRVQLPKWINQGLLDADTNLSTDMAVSSARRFLKQMAQPFRAKDQEGVSTWSYEDLMKHKEKMDLERIQQLEAAGVDGMQLGADEGDEYGMDDDLDQDMMEIDDGF
;
A
#
# COMPACT_ATOMS: atom_id res chain seq x y z
N MET A 1 -31.38 1.85 -1.67
CA MET A 1 -32.07 0.56 -1.47
C MET A 1 -31.91 0.12 -0.02
N LYS A 2 -33.01 -0.25 0.66
CA LYS A 2 -32.99 -0.74 2.05
C LYS A 2 -33.18 -2.24 2.08
N PHE A 3 -32.27 -3.00 2.68
CA PHE A 3 -32.40 -4.44 2.87
C PHE A 3 -31.72 -4.88 4.16
N PHE A 4 -32.03 -6.09 4.62
CA PHE A 4 -31.43 -6.67 5.83
C PHE A 4 -30.34 -7.69 5.50
N ILE A 5 -29.25 -7.74 6.27
CA ILE A 5 -28.36 -8.91 6.29
C ILE A 5 -28.43 -9.49 7.70
N ASP A 6 -29.05 -10.66 7.81
CA ASP A 6 -29.63 -11.18 9.05
C ASP A 6 -30.41 -10.08 9.78
N ASP A 7 -29.96 -9.63 10.96
CA ASP A 7 -30.66 -8.60 11.75
C ASP A 7 -30.26 -7.15 11.41
N LEU A 8 -29.25 -6.95 10.56
CA LEU A 8 -28.66 -5.62 10.31
C LEU A 8 -29.37 -4.89 9.15
N PRO A 9 -30.01 -3.72 9.36
CA PRO A 9 -30.59 -2.92 8.29
C PRO A 9 -29.51 -2.14 7.54
N ILE A 10 -29.36 -2.42 6.24
CA ILE A 10 -28.40 -1.75 5.37
C ILE A 10 -29.13 -0.77 4.44
N LEU A 11 -28.65 0.46 4.44
CA LEU A 11 -29.04 1.52 3.52
C LEU A 11 -27.97 1.65 2.44
N PHE A 12 -28.23 1.05 1.28
CA PHE A 12 -27.31 1.08 0.15
C PHE A 12 -27.62 2.27 -0.77
N PRO A 13 -26.64 3.10 -1.15
CA PRO A 13 -26.87 4.39 -1.83
C PRO A 13 -27.27 4.27 -3.30
N TYR A 14 -27.43 3.05 -3.81
CA TYR A 14 -27.88 2.77 -5.16
C TYR A 14 -29.20 1.98 -5.16
N PRO A 15 -30.01 2.09 -6.23
CA PRO A 15 -31.27 1.36 -6.36
C PRO A 15 -31.09 -0.12 -6.69
N ARG A 16 -29.92 -0.52 -7.18
CA ARG A 16 -29.58 -1.91 -7.54
C ARG A 16 -28.27 -2.32 -6.87
N ILE A 17 -28.13 -3.61 -6.59
CA ILE A 17 -26.92 -4.22 -5.98
C ILE A 17 -26.38 -5.33 -6.89
N TYR A 18 -25.07 -5.59 -6.82
CA TYR A 18 -24.47 -6.75 -7.48
C TYR A 18 -24.50 -8.00 -6.58
N PRO A 19 -24.64 -9.21 -7.16
CA PRO A 19 -24.54 -10.47 -6.42
C PRO A 19 -23.28 -10.56 -5.54
N GLU A 20 -22.14 -10.22 -6.13
CA GLU A 20 -20.85 -10.24 -5.45
C GLU A 20 -20.75 -9.20 -4.31
N GLN A 21 -21.41 -8.03 -4.44
CA GLN A 21 -21.47 -7.04 -3.36
C GLN A 21 -22.25 -7.57 -2.16
N TYR A 22 -23.35 -8.29 -2.40
CA TYR A 22 -24.14 -8.88 -1.33
C TYR A 22 -23.36 -9.99 -0.61
N ALA A 23 -22.72 -10.89 -1.36
CA ALA A 23 -21.86 -11.94 -0.79
C ALA A 23 -20.73 -11.34 0.05
N TYR A 24 -20.04 -10.33 -0.49
CA TYR A 24 -19.00 -9.57 0.20
C TYR A 24 -19.49 -8.96 1.51
N MET A 25 -20.68 -8.35 1.54
CA MET A 25 -21.25 -7.80 2.76
C MET A 25 -21.59 -8.89 3.78
N CYS A 26 -22.08 -10.06 3.34
CA CYS A 26 -22.40 -11.17 4.25
C CYS A 26 -21.14 -11.69 4.95
N ASP A 27 -20.06 -11.91 4.22
CA ASP A 27 -18.82 -12.45 4.77
C ASP A 27 -18.03 -11.41 5.59
N LEU A 28 -18.11 -10.14 5.22
CA LEU A 28 -17.60 -9.04 6.04
C LEU A 28 -18.36 -8.97 7.37
N LYS A 29 -19.70 -9.10 7.36
CA LYS A 29 -20.50 -9.12 8.58
C LYS A 29 -20.12 -10.30 9.49
N LYS A 30 -20.01 -11.52 8.94
CA LYS A 30 -19.53 -12.71 9.69
C LYS A 30 -18.20 -12.46 10.39
N THR A 31 -17.28 -11.76 9.71
CA THR A 31 -15.97 -11.42 10.29
C THR A 31 -16.09 -10.43 11.45
N LEU A 32 -16.93 -9.40 11.31
CA LEU A 32 -17.16 -8.41 12.36
C LEU A 32 -17.82 -9.03 13.60
N ASP A 33 -18.77 -9.94 13.39
CA ASP A 33 -19.49 -10.64 14.46
C ASP A 33 -18.59 -11.66 15.19
N ALA A 34 -17.74 -12.38 14.45
CA ALA A 34 -16.80 -13.33 15.03
C ALA A 34 -15.62 -12.68 15.76
N GLY A 35 -15.30 -11.41 15.46
CA GLY A 35 -14.22 -10.67 16.09
C GLY A 35 -12.82 -11.15 15.71
N GLY A 36 -12.50 -11.13 14.40
CA GLY A 36 -11.16 -11.48 13.91
C GLY A 36 -10.77 -10.80 12.60
N HIS A 37 -9.69 -11.28 11.97
CA HIS A 37 -9.17 -10.73 10.73
C HIS A 37 -9.73 -11.45 9.50
N CYS A 38 -9.86 -10.77 8.37
CA CYS A 38 -10.26 -11.39 7.10
C CYS A 38 -9.43 -10.90 5.92
N VAL A 39 -9.35 -11.74 4.90
CA VAL A 39 -8.75 -11.41 3.60
C VAL A 39 -9.80 -11.66 2.53
N LEU A 40 -10.23 -10.60 1.85
CA LEU A 40 -11.31 -10.65 0.86
C LEU A 40 -10.81 -10.15 -0.50
N GLU A 41 -10.85 -11.02 -1.51
CA GLU A 41 -10.55 -10.66 -2.89
C GLU A 41 -11.83 -10.30 -3.63
N MET A 42 -12.04 -9.01 -3.91
CA MET A 42 -13.20 -8.55 -4.68
C MET A 42 -12.78 -7.92 -6.00
N PRO A 43 -13.35 -8.30 -7.16
CA PRO A 43 -12.92 -7.80 -8.47
C PRO A 43 -13.00 -6.28 -8.60
N SER A 44 -12.09 -5.69 -9.38
CA SER A 44 -12.11 -4.25 -9.68
C SER A 44 -13.39 -3.84 -10.40
N GLY A 45 -13.89 -2.63 -10.11
CA GLY A 45 -15.09 -2.09 -10.74
C GLY A 45 -16.43 -2.64 -10.23
N THR A 46 -16.43 -3.41 -9.13
CA THR A 46 -17.65 -3.95 -8.51
C THR A 46 -18.17 -3.12 -7.34
N GLY A 47 -17.60 -1.93 -7.07
CA GLY A 47 -18.07 -1.04 -6.00
C GLY A 47 -17.69 -1.47 -4.58
N LYS A 48 -16.41 -1.85 -4.39
CA LYS A 48 -15.89 -2.35 -3.10
C LYS A 48 -16.03 -1.35 -1.96
N THR A 49 -15.54 -0.14 -2.19
CA THR A 49 -15.54 0.93 -1.21
C THR A 49 -16.97 1.26 -0.76
N VAL A 50 -17.90 1.47 -1.69
CA VAL A 50 -19.32 1.65 -1.38
C VAL A 50 -19.89 0.51 -0.53
N SER A 51 -19.66 -0.75 -0.92
CA SER A 51 -20.23 -1.89 -0.21
C SER A 51 -19.70 -2.03 1.22
N LEU A 52 -18.40 -1.81 1.39
CA LEU A 52 -17.71 -1.83 2.68
C LEU A 52 -18.19 -0.70 3.58
N LEU A 53 -18.23 0.53 3.07
CA LEU A 53 -18.67 1.70 3.83
C LEU A 53 -20.14 1.59 4.23
N SER A 54 -21.00 1.10 3.33
CA SER A 54 -22.44 0.92 3.61
C SER A 54 -22.67 -0.06 4.75
N LEU A 55 -21.94 -1.17 4.77
CA LEU A 55 -22.06 -2.19 5.81
C LEU A 55 -21.49 -1.71 7.14
N ILE A 56 -20.28 -1.14 7.16
CA ILE A 56 -19.64 -0.73 8.41
C ILE A 56 -20.39 0.42 9.07
N VAL A 57 -20.87 1.40 8.29
CA VAL A 57 -21.72 2.48 8.82
C VAL A 57 -23.01 1.89 9.40
N ALA A 58 -23.66 0.95 8.70
CA ALA A 58 -24.85 0.29 9.24
C ALA A 58 -24.52 -0.43 10.56
N TYR A 59 -23.40 -1.14 10.64
CA TYR A 59 -22.93 -1.83 11.82
C TYR A 59 -22.67 -0.88 13.00
N GLN A 60 -22.01 0.26 12.74
CA GLN A 60 -21.73 1.30 13.73
C GLN A 60 -23.00 1.92 14.33
N GLN A 61 -24.06 2.05 13.54
CA GLN A 61 -25.32 2.66 13.96
C GLN A 61 -26.27 1.65 14.63
N HIS A 62 -26.20 0.38 14.25
CA HIS A 62 -27.05 -0.65 14.83
C HIS A 62 -26.54 -1.14 16.19
N ASN A 63 -25.22 -1.25 16.36
CA ASN A 63 -24.63 -1.73 17.60
C ASN A 63 -24.39 -0.58 18.60
N PRO A 64 -24.67 -0.79 19.89
CA PRO A 64 -24.45 0.22 20.92
C PRO A 64 -22.96 0.49 21.19
N GLU A 65 -22.08 -0.48 20.87
CA GLU A 65 -20.63 -0.28 20.88
C GLU A 65 -20.20 0.39 19.56
N HIS A 66 -20.08 1.72 19.59
CA HIS A 66 -19.61 2.49 18.43
C HIS A 66 -18.12 2.24 18.14
N ARG A 67 -17.84 1.18 17.38
CA ARG A 67 -16.49 0.87 16.89
C ARG A 67 -16.10 1.86 15.79
N LYS A 68 -15.04 2.64 16.01
CA LYS A 68 -14.52 3.58 15.01
C LYS A 68 -13.95 2.84 13.79
N LEU A 69 -14.23 3.35 12.59
CA LEU A 69 -13.68 2.81 11.35
C LEU A 69 -12.42 3.59 10.97
N ILE A 70 -11.36 2.83 10.72
CA ILE A 70 -10.10 3.31 10.17
C ILE A 70 -9.96 2.73 8.76
N TYR A 71 -10.12 3.57 7.76
CA TYR A 71 -9.93 3.20 6.36
C TYR A 71 -8.53 3.61 5.91
N CYS A 72 -7.74 2.64 5.51
CA CYS A 72 -6.40 2.83 5.02
C CYS A 72 -6.35 2.57 3.52
N SER A 73 -5.95 3.59 2.75
CA SER A 73 -5.70 3.49 1.31
C SER A 73 -4.23 3.72 0.99
N ARG A 74 -3.80 3.43 -0.22
CA ARG A 74 -2.42 3.67 -0.63
C ARG A 74 -2.20 5.11 -1.07
N THR A 75 -3.04 5.60 -2.00
CA THR A 75 -2.83 6.88 -2.68
C THR A 75 -3.79 7.97 -2.21
N MET A 76 -3.40 9.23 -2.38
CA MET A 76 -4.24 10.38 -2.01
C MET A 76 -5.55 10.43 -2.82
N SER A 77 -5.50 10.08 -4.10
CA SER A 77 -6.67 10.07 -4.99
C SER A 77 -7.70 9.04 -4.56
N GLU A 78 -7.29 7.89 -4.03
CA GLU A 78 -8.20 6.89 -3.44
C GLU A 78 -8.84 7.41 -2.15
N ILE A 79 -8.08 8.10 -1.29
CA ILE A 79 -8.62 8.69 -0.06
C ILE A 79 -9.71 9.72 -0.40
N GLU A 80 -9.49 10.58 -1.40
CA GLU A 80 -10.49 11.54 -1.87
C GLU A 80 -11.75 10.85 -2.40
N LYS A 81 -11.59 9.78 -3.19
CA LYS A 81 -12.72 8.99 -3.69
C LYS A 81 -13.52 8.35 -2.56
N ALA A 82 -12.85 7.73 -1.58
CA ALA A 82 -13.50 7.14 -0.43
C ALA A 82 -14.27 8.17 0.40
N LEU A 83 -13.72 9.38 0.60
CA LEU A 83 -14.42 10.48 1.26
C LEU A 83 -15.64 10.97 0.48
N ALA A 84 -15.54 11.05 -0.86
CA ALA A 84 -16.65 11.43 -1.72
C ALA A 84 -17.78 10.39 -1.69
N GLU A 85 -17.45 9.11 -1.72
CA GLU A 85 -18.42 8.01 -1.59
C GLU A 85 -19.07 7.99 -0.21
N LEU A 86 -18.30 8.18 0.86
CA LEU A 86 -18.82 8.29 2.22
C LEU A 86 -19.80 9.47 2.35
N LYS A 87 -19.47 10.61 1.74
CA LYS A 87 -20.35 11.79 1.71
C LYS A 87 -21.65 11.52 0.95
N ALA A 88 -21.57 10.81 -0.18
CA ALA A 88 -22.75 10.41 -0.94
C ALA A 88 -23.65 9.43 -0.14
N LEU A 89 -23.04 8.47 0.55
CA LEU A 89 -23.74 7.55 1.44
C LEU A 89 -24.47 8.28 2.57
N MET A 90 -23.81 9.20 3.27
CA MET A 90 -24.44 9.96 4.36
C MET A 90 -25.58 10.85 3.87
N LYS A 91 -25.41 11.48 2.70
CA LYS A 91 -26.49 12.26 2.07
C LYS A 91 -27.71 11.38 1.76
N TYR A 92 -27.47 10.17 1.24
CA TYR A 92 -28.54 9.21 0.97
C TYR A 92 -29.26 8.78 2.25
N ARG A 93 -28.50 8.49 3.32
CA ARG A 93 -29.07 8.12 4.63
C ARG A 93 -29.94 9.23 5.22
N ALA A 94 -29.48 10.48 5.20
CA ALA A 94 -30.25 11.61 5.69
C ALA A 94 -31.57 11.81 4.93
N GLN A 95 -31.57 11.54 3.61
CA GLN A 95 -32.79 11.61 2.79
C GLN A 95 -33.80 10.50 3.12
N GLU A 96 -33.32 9.28 3.38
CA GLU A 96 -34.18 8.12 3.66
C GLU A 96 -34.71 8.11 5.11
N LEU A 97 -33.92 8.62 6.06
CA LEU A 97 -34.29 8.67 7.48
C LEU A 97 -35.03 9.97 7.86
N GLY A 98 -34.86 11.05 7.07
CA GLY A 98 -35.47 12.36 7.34
C GLY A 98 -34.77 13.19 8.43
N GLU A 99 -33.66 12.69 8.99
CA GLU A 99 -32.88 13.34 10.03
C GLU A 99 -31.38 13.26 9.71
N GLU A 100 -30.62 14.28 10.11
CA GLU A 100 -29.16 14.27 10.02
C GLU A 100 -28.57 13.58 11.25
N GLU A 101 -28.04 12.38 11.04
CA GLU A 101 -27.35 11.61 12.09
C GLU A 101 -26.09 12.35 12.58
N GLU A 102 -25.76 12.18 13.86
CA GLU A 102 -24.49 12.66 14.42
C GLU A 102 -23.33 11.80 13.89
N PHE A 103 -22.83 12.16 12.72
CA PHE A 103 -21.76 11.44 12.04
C PHE A 103 -20.65 12.37 11.59
N ARG A 104 -19.40 12.01 11.90
CA ARG A 104 -18.20 12.76 11.52
C ARG A 104 -17.25 11.85 10.74
N GLY A 105 -17.03 12.18 9.47
CA GLY A 105 -16.07 11.52 8.59
C GLY A 105 -14.96 12.48 8.20
N LEU A 106 -13.70 12.07 8.37
CA LEU A 106 -12.54 12.93 8.15
C LEU A 106 -11.44 12.23 7.36
N GLY A 107 -10.86 12.94 6.40
CA GLY A 107 -9.62 12.55 5.73
C GLY A 107 -8.39 13.14 6.41
N LEU A 108 -7.31 12.36 6.51
CA LEU A 108 -6.00 12.84 6.97
C LEU A 108 -4.93 12.71 5.88
N THR A 109 -4.17 13.77 5.67
CA THR A 109 -3.04 13.84 4.73
C THR A 109 -1.85 14.58 5.32
N SER A 110 -0.76 14.65 4.55
CA SER A 110 0.43 15.42 4.90
C SER A 110 0.15 16.93 5.00
N ARG A 111 1.02 17.65 5.72
CA ARG A 111 0.95 19.11 5.88
C ARG A 111 1.05 19.84 4.54
N LYS A 112 1.82 19.30 3.59
CA LYS A 112 1.95 19.82 2.23
C LYS A 112 0.59 20.07 1.56
N ASN A 113 -0.38 19.19 1.79
CA ASN A 113 -1.69 19.27 1.13
C ASN A 113 -2.71 20.08 1.94
N LEU A 114 -2.53 20.20 3.26
CA LEU A 114 -3.48 20.88 4.16
C LEU A 114 -3.02 22.27 4.65
N CYS A 115 -1.83 22.73 4.24
CA CYS A 115 -1.29 24.01 4.69
C CYS A 115 -1.91 25.20 3.93
N LEU A 116 -2.41 26.19 4.69
CA LEU A 116 -2.93 27.45 4.15
C LEU A 116 -1.93 28.63 4.25
N HIS A 117 -0.83 28.46 5.00
CA HIS A 117 0.11 29.56 5.23
C HIS A 117 0.85 29.93 3.93
N PRO A 118 0.81 31.20 3.48
CA PRO A 118 1.27 31.57 2.14
C PRO A 118 2.76 31.31 1.89
N SER A 119 3.63 31.51 2.89
CA SER A 119 5.07 31.24 2.76
C SER A 119 5.44 29.76 2.80
N VAL A 120 4.56 28.90 3.34
CA VAL A 120 4.81 27.47 3.48
C VAL A 120 4.18 26.71 2.32
N LYS A 121 2.99 27.14 1.87
CA LYS A 121 2.25 26.53 0.76
C LYS A 121 3.01 26.57 -0.58
N GLN A 122 3.91 27.53 -0.77
CA GLN A 122 4.73 27.65 -1.98
C GLN A 122 5.82 26.56 -2.10
N GLU A 123 6.17 25.90 -1.00
CA GLU A 123 7.25 24.93 -0.97
C GLU A 123 6.85 23.59 -1.62
N LYS A 124 7.74 23.04 -2.46
CA LYS A 124 7.46 21.80 -3.20
C LYS A 124 7.72 20.53 -2.38
N SER A 125 8.65 20.58 -1.43
CA SER A 125 9.08 19.43 -0.64
C SER A 125 8.28 19.32 0.67
N GLY A 126 7.80 18.12 0.99
CA GLY A 126 7.09 17.85 2.24
C GLY A 126 7.95 18.09 3.49
N ALA A 127 9.22 17.68 3.47
CA ALA A 127 10.13 17.85 4.59
C ALA A 127 10.36 19.33 4.95
N ILE A 128 10.46 20.19 3.92
CA ILE A 128 10.63 21.65 4.08
C ILE A 128 9.34 22.27 4.65
N VAL A 129 8.18 21.85 4.13
CA VAL A 129 6.87 22.29 4.65
C VAL A 129 6.75 21.95 6.14
N ASP A 130 7.14 20.75 6.52
CA ASP A 130 7.08 20.28 7.90
C ASP A 130 8.02 21.08 8.82
N ALA A 131 9.25 21.33 8.38
CA ALA A 131 10.24 22.12 9.12
C ALA A 131 9.77 23.58 9.32
N ARG A 132 9.31 24.24 8.25
CA ARG A 132 8.78 25.61 8.34
C ARG A 132 7.49 25.70 9.14
N CYS A 133 6.61 24.71 9.05
CA CYS A 133 5.42 24.68 9.88
C CYS A 133 5.83 24.66 11.36
N ARG A 134 6.83 23.84 11.73
CA ARG A 134 7.34 23.79 13.10
C ARG A 134 8.01 25.09 13.54
N SER A 135 8.78 25.75 12.67
CA SER A 135 9.40 27.04 13.03
C SER A 135 8.36 28.12 13.36
N LEU A 136 7.12 27.97 12.90
CA LEU A 136 6.02 28.89 13.16
C LEU A 136 5.07 28.45 14.29
N THR A 137 5.06 27.16 14.66
CA THR A 137 4.11 26.61 15.65
C THR A 137 4.75 26.07 16.91
N ALA A 138 6.07 25.94 16.99
CA ALA A 138 6.72 25.35 18.16
C ALA A 138 6.46 26.16 19.45
N GLY A 139 6.17 25.48 20.56
CA GLY A 139 5.86 26.14 21.84
C GLY A 139 6.89 27.17 22.32
N PHE A 140 8.19 26.91 22.11
CA PHE A 140 9.24 27.88 22.48
C PHE A 140 9.18 29.19 21.65
N VAL A 141 8.65 29.14 20.43
CA VAL A 141 8.44 30.33 19.58
C VAL A 141 7.29 31.17 20.13
N LYS A 142 6.23 30.50 20.60
CA LYS A 142 5.12 31.14 21.30
C LYS A 142 5.60 31.82 22.60
N GLU A 143 6.40 31.11 23.39
CA GLU A 143 7.00 31.67 24.62
C GLU A 143 7.95 32.86 24.34
N LYS A 144 8.67 32.87 23.21
CA LYS A 144 9.50 34.02 22.80
C LYS A 144 8.64 35.23 22.45
N LYS A 145 7.53 35.02 21.75
CA LYS A 145 6.57 36.09 21.44
C LYS A 145 5.91 36.62 22.71
N ASP A 146 5.56 35.76 23.65
CA ASP A 146 5.00 36.15 24.95
C ASP A 146 6.02 36.95 25.79
N ARG A 147 7.32 36.66 25.63
CA ARG A 147 8.44 37.46 26.18
C ARG A 147 8.66 38.80 25.47
N GLY A 148 7.91 39.10 24.41
CA GLY A 148 7.98 40.35 23.66
C GLY A 148 9.03 40.36 22.54
N GLU A 149 9.60 39.21 22.18
CA GLU A 149 10.50 39.10 21.02
C GLU A 149 9.69 39.13 19.71
N ASN A 150 10.24 39.79 18.68
CA ASN A 150 9.58 39.92 17.38
C ASN A 150 9.74 38.64 16.57
N VAL A 151 8.83 37.67 16.78
CA VAL A 151 8.81 36.38 16.08
C VAL A 151 7.46 36.15 15.40
N ASP A 152 7.52 35.66 14.16
CA ASP A 152 6.33 35.34 13.38
C ASP A 152 5.70 34.02 13.85
N LEU A 153 4.38 34.05 14.10
CA LEU A 153 3.59 32.85 14.41
C LEU A 153 2.59 32.56 13.28
N CYS A 154 2.17 31.30 13.21
CA CYS A 154 1.12 30.90 12.30
C CYS A 154 -0.25 31.35 12.82
N VAL A 155 -0.83 32.37 12.18
CA VAL A 155 -2.18 32.90 12.48
C VAL A 155 -3.24 31.79 12.51
N TYR A 156 -3.15 30.82 11.60
CA TYR A 156 -4.11 29.73 11.51
C TYR A 156 -4.02 28.73 12.68
N HIS A 157 -2.84 28.56 13.27
CA HIS A 157 -2.64 27.66 14.41
C HIS A 157 -3.04 28.33 15.72
N ASP A 158 -2.62 29.58 15.94
CA ASP A 158 -2.93 30.31 17.18
C ASP A 158 -4.45 30.43 17.41
N ASN A 159 -5.22 30.62 16.34
CA ASN A 159 -6.69 30.68 16.43
C ASN A 159 -7.34 29.35 16.85
N LEU A 160 -6.68 28.21 16.66
CA LEU A 160 -7.20 26.90 17.08
C LEU A 160 -7.11 26.69 18.58
N ASP A 161 -6.15 27.33 19.25
CA ASP A 161 -5.99 27.23 20.71
C ASP A 161 -7.12 27.96 21.46
N LEU A 162 -7.83 28.86 20.77
CA LEU A 162 -8.99 29.58 21.31
C LEU A 162 -10.28 28.75 21.26
N LEU A 163 -10.27 27.60 20.59
CA LEU A 163 -11.45 26.79 20.32
C LEU A 163 -11.36 25.43 21.00
N GLU A 164 -12.49 24.92 21.46
CA GLU A 164 -12.55 23.59 22.07
C GLU A 164 -12.31 22.49 21.03
N PRO A 165 -11.50 21.46 21.35
CA PRO A 165 -11.17 20.39 20.41
C PRO A 165 -12.37 19.63 19.84
N HIS A 166 -13.49 19.56 20.58
CA HIS A 166 -14.68 18.80 20.17
C HIS A 166 -15.52 19.52 19.11
N ASN A 167 -15.43 20.86 19.01
CA ASN A 167 -16.31 21.69 18.19
C ASN A 167 -15.55 22.47 17.10
N LEU A 168 -14.43 21.92 16.64
CA LEU A 168 -13.63 22.56 15.59
C LEU A 168 -14.34 22.50 14.23
N ILE A 169 -15.08 21.42 13.98
CA ILE A 169 -15.77 21.17 12.72
C ILE A 169 -17.19 20.65 13.01
N PRO A 170 -18.23 21.14 12.30
CA PRO A 170 -19.57 20.61 12.46
C PRO A 170 -19.72 19.18 11.92
N ASN A 171 -20.85 18.55 12.28
CA ASN A 171 -21.21 17.21 11.83
C ASN A 171 -21.23 17.13 10.30
N GLY A 172 -20.81 15.99 9.76
CA GLY A 172 -20.72 15.74 8.33
C GLY A 172 -19.40 15.09 7.90
N VAL A 173 -19.32 14.84 6.59
CA VAL A 173 -18.15 14.23 5.95
C VAL A 173 -17.32 15.31 5.26
N TRP A 174 -16.06 15.42 5.65
CA TRP A 174 -15.15 16.47 5.21
C TRP A 174 -14.11 15.92 4.24
N THR A 175 -14.23 16.35 2.98
CA THR A 175 -13.18 16.16 1.96
C THR A 175 -12.04 17.15 2.19
N PHE A 176 -10.87 16.90 1.61
CA PHE A 176 -9.71 17.80 1.75
C PHE A 176 -10.02 19.22 1.29
N GLU A 177 -10.64 19.36 0.11
CA GLU A 177 -11.08 20.68 -0.38
C GLU A 177 -12.09 21.36 0.56
N GLY A 178 -13.03 20.59 1.11
CA GLY A 178 -14.01 21.10 2.06
C GLY A 178 -13.35 21.65 3.31
N LEU A 179 -12.37 20.91 3.84
CA LEU A 179 -11.61 21.30 5.02
C LEU A 179 -10.72 22.52 4.77
N LEU A 180 -10.06 22.59 3.60
CA LEU A 180 -9.26 23.74 3.19
C LEU A 180 -10.11 25.01 3.09
N ARG A 181 -11.28 24.94 2.42
CA ARG A 181 -12.21 26.07 2.30
C ARG A 181 -12.73 26.52 3.66
N TYR A 182 -13.06 25.57 4.53
CA TYR A 182 -13.51 25.86 5.89
C TYR A 182 -12.42 26.56 6.72
N GLY A 183 -11.19 26.05 6.66
CA GLY A 183 -10.04 26.65 7.33
C GLY A 183 -9.70 28.05 6.83
N GLU A 184 -9.88 28.32 5.54
CA GLU A 184 -9.69 29.66 4.96
C GLU A 184 -10.74 30.65 5.46
N GLN A 185 -12.01 30.25 5.51
CA GLN A 185 -13.12 31.08 5.98
C GLN A 185 -13.02 31.41 7.48
N HIS A 186 -12.67 30.42 8.30
CA HIS A 186 -12.62 30.55 9.77
C HIS A 186 -11.22 30.89 10.29
N LYS A 187 -10.23 31.06 9.39
CA LYS A 187 -8.81 31.27 9.73
C LYS A 187 -8.26 30.23 10.71
N GLN A 188 -8.60 28.96 10.48
CA GLN A 188 -8.16 27.81 11.26
C GLN A 188 -7.20 26.94 10.43
N CYS A 189 -6.25 26.27 11.08
CA CYS A 189 -5.28 25.41 10.39
C CYS A 189 -5.88 24.02 10.09
N PRO A 190 -6.18 23.67 8.83
CA PRO A 190 -6.86 22.42 8.46
C PRO A 190 -6.15 21.16 8.99
N TYR A 191 -4.82 21.17 8.97
CA TYR A 191 -4.01 20.03 9.44
C TYR A 191 -4.19 19.76 10.93
N PHE A 192 -4.07 20.79 11.78
CA PHE A 192 -4.24 20.62 13.22
C PHE A 192 -5.70 20.43 13.61
N THR A 193 -6.64 21.04 12.87
CA THR A 193 -8.07 20.75 13.00
C THR A 193 -8.36 19.26 12.79
N ALA A 194 -7.87 18.68 11.67
CA ALA A 194 -8.05 17.27 11.39
C ALA A 194 -7.45 16.37 12.49
N ARG A 195 -6.25 16.72 12.97
CA ARG A 195 -5.57 15.96 14.02
C ARG A 195 -6.32 15.99 15.35
N ARG A 196 -6.69 17.18 15.86
CA ARG A 196 -7.43 17.32 17.13
C ARG A 196 -8.82 16.67 17.07
N MET A 197 -9.46 16.66 15.89
CA MET A 197 -10.77 16.03 15.69
C MET A 197 -10.73 14.49 15.58
N MET A 198 -9.56 13.88 15.39
CA MET A 198 -9.41 12.44 15.13
C MET A 198 -10.09 11.57 16.20
N GLN A 199 -10.02 11.99 17.47
CA GLN A 199 -10.64 11.27 18.58
C GLN A 199 -12.17 11.25 18.51
N PHE A 200 -12.79 12.30 17.95
CA PHE A 200 -14.25 12.48 17.88
C PHE A 200 -14.89 12.02 16.56
N CYS A 201 -14.11 11.56 15.59
CA CYS A 201 -14.63 11.06 14.31
C CYS A 201 -15.09 9.60 14.39
N ASN A 202 -16.17 9.26 13.69
CA ASN A 202 -16.65 7.88 13.53
C ASN A 202 -15.87 7.13 12.45
N VAL A 203 -15.46 7.84 11.39
CA VAL A 203 -14.68 7.31 10.28
C VAL A 203 -13.48 8.20 10.00
N ILE A 204 -12.31 7.58 9.95
CA ILE A 204 -11.05 8.24 9.59
C ILE A 204 -10.50 7.55 8.34
N ILE A 205 -10.12 8.35 7.34
CA ILE A 205 -9.54 7.84 6.09
C ILE A 205 -8.13 8.41 5.92
N TYR A 206 -7.11 7.56 5.88
CA TYR A 206 -5.72 7.98 5.71
C TYR A 206 -4.85 6.95 4.96
N SER A 207 -3.57 7.26 4.76
CA SER A 207 -2.64 6.37 4.04
C SER A 207 -2.05 5.26 4.92
N TYR A 208 -1.69 4.11 4.34
CA TYR A 208 -1.02 3.00 5.05
C TYR A 208 0.16 3.45 5.92
N HIS A 209 0.95 4.41 5.45
CA HIS A 209 2.13 4.89 6.17
C HIS A 209 1.79 5.44 7.55
N TYR A 210 0.58 5.98 7.78
CA TYR A 210 0.20 6.47 9.10
C TYR A 210 -0.03 5.37 10.13
N LEU A 211 -0.28 4.14 9.69
CA LEU A 211 -0.54 2.99 10.56
C LEU A 211 0.63 2.00 10.61
N LEU A 212 1.36 1.85 9.50
CA LEU A 212 2.45 0.88 9.37
C LEU A 212 3.82 1.48 9.65
N ASP A 213 4.02 2.78 9.39
CA ASP A 213 5.29 3.41 9.73
C ASP A 213 5.35 3.58 11.25
N PRO A 214 6.24 2.87 11.96
CA PRO A 214 6.34 2.97 13.41
C PRO A 214 6.57 4.41 13.89
N LYS A 215 7.24 5.23 13.07
CA LYS A 215 7.55 6.64 13.37
C LYS A 215 6.31 7.49 13.56
N ILE A 216 5.24 7.16 12.82
CA ILE A 216 3.99 7.92 12.75
C ILE A 216 2.89 7.20 13.53
N ALA A 217 2.86 5.87 13.40
CA ALA A 217 1.87 4.99 13.98
C ALA A 217 1.80 5.14 15.50
N GLU A 218 2.90 5.29 16.22
CA GLU A 218 2.84 5.44 17.68
C GLU A 218 1.98 6.64 18.11
N ARG A 219 2.07 7.76 17.37
CA ARG A 219 1.30 8.98 17.67
C ARG A 219 -0.17 8.83 17.31
N VAL A 220 -0.44 8.35 16.09
CA VAL A 220 -1.81 8.20 15.59
C VAL A 220 -2.53 7.10 16.35
N SER A 221 -1.86 5.98 16.55
CA SER A 221 -2.45 4.82 17.21
C SER A 221 -2.76 5.12 18.67
N LYS A 222 -1.90 5.80 19.45
CA LYS A 222 -2.18 6.15 20.87
C LYS A 222 -3.53 6.84 21.09
N GLU A 223 -3.99 7.65 20.13
CA GLU A 223 -5.28 8.36 20.20
C GLU A 223 -6.50 7.46 19.87
N LEU A 224 -6.28 6.22 19.40
CA LEU A 224 -7.30 5.30 18.92
C LEU A 224 -7.52 4.13 19.91
N SER A 225 -8.79 3.78 20.14
CA SER A 225 -9.19 2.62 20.94
C SER A 225 -8.81 1.29 20.27
N LYS A 226 -8.74 0.21 21.06
CA LYS A 226 -8.48 -1.15 20.56
C LYS A 226 -9.65 -1.74 19.77
N ASP A 227 -10.86 -1.27 20.06
CA ASP A 227 -12.10 -1.76 19.44
C ASP A 227 -12.38 -1.16 18.06
N CYS A 228 -11.39 -0.51 17.43
CA CYS A 228 -11.53 0.03 16.08
C CYS A 228 -11.52 -1.08 15.03
N ILE A 229 -12.27 -0.86 13.94
CA ILE A 229 -12.26 -1.69 12.73
C ILE A 229 -11.26 -1.07 11.76
N VAL A 230 -10.21 -1.81 11.39
CA VAL A 230 -9.21 -1.37 10.42
C VAL A 230 -9.46 -2.03 9.08
N VAL A 231 -9.49 -1.23 8.01
CA VAL A 231 -9.66 -1.68 6.63
C VAL A 231 -8.43 -1.27 5.84
N PHE A 232 -7.73 -2.23 5.26
CA PHE A 232 -6.72 -1.99 4.24
C PHE A 232 -7.32 -2.24 2.86
N ASP A 233 -7.60 -1.16 2.12
CA ASP A 233 -8.11 -1.25 0.75
C ASP A 233 -6.97 -1.20 -0.27
N GLU A 234 -7.08 -1.96 -1.36
CA GLU A 234 -6.03 -2.20 -2.36
C GLU A 234 -4.70 -2.71 -1.75
N ALA A 235 -4.81 -3.54 -0.71
CA ALA A 235 -3.71 -4.04 0.12
C ALA A 235 -2.76 -5.05 -0.55
N HIS A 236 -2.64 -5.02 -1.88
CA HIS A 236 -1.79 -5.96 -2.60
C HIS A 236 -0.30 -5.77 -2.28
N ASN A 237 0.17 -4.55 -2.02
CA ASN A 237 1.58 -4.20 -1.75
C ASN A 237 1.93 -3.97 -0.26
N ILE A 238 1.11 -4.49 0.66
CA ILE A 238 1.32 -4.28 2.10
C ILE A 238 2.70 -4.77 2.58
N ASP A 239 3.20 -5.86 2.00
CA ASP A 239 4.51 -6.43 2.30
C ASP A 239 5.66 -5.46 1.98
N ASN A 240 5.59 -4.81 0.81
CA ASN A 240 6.59 -3.84 0.40
C ASN A 240 6.55 -2.58 1.28
N VAL A 241 5.35 -2.11 1.64
CA VAL A 241 5.21 -0.93 2.52
C VAL A 241 5.78 -1.22 3.92
N CYS A 242 5.55 -2.40 4.46
CA CYS A 242 6.15 -2.83 5.73
C CYS A 242 7.68 -2.84 5.67
N ILE A 243 8.25 -3.39 4.58
CA ILE A 243 9.69 -3.47 4.37
C ILE A 243 10.30 -2.08 4.23
N GLU A 244 9.73 -1.22 3.40
CA GLU A 244 10.19 0.16 3.18
C GLU A 244 10.14 1.00 4.47
N SER A 245 9.15 0.78 5.33
CA SER A 245 8.99 1.54 6.58
C SER A 245 10.12 1.29 7.59
N LEU A 246 10.68 0.08 7.60
CA LEU A 246 11.74 -0.33 8.53
C LEU A 246 13.14 -0.35 7.90
N SER A 247 13.23 -0.24 6.57
CA SER A 247 14.49 -0.22 5.85
C SER A 247 15.05 1.21 5.77
N THR A 248 16.38 1.33 5.80
CA THR A 248 17.06 2.63 5.75
C THR A 248 18.30 2.53 4.89
N ASP A 249 18.46 3.46 3.95
CA ASP A 249 19.64 3.56 3.09
C ASP A 249 20.54 4.71 3.55
N ILE A 250 21.83 4.44 3.70
CA ILE A 250 22.84 5.43 4.04
C ILE A 250 23.82 5.58 2.88
N THR A 251 23.89 6.79 2.34
CA THR A 251 24.83 7.17 1.28
C THR A 251 26.03 7.93 1.85
N GLU A 252 27.13 8.00 1.11
CA GLU A 252 28.29 8.83 1.48
C GLU A 252 27.89 10.30 1.65
N ASP A 253 26.97 10.80 0.82
CA ASP A 253 26.43 12.14 0.90
C ASP A 253 25.65 12.40 2.20
N SER A 254 24.83 11.43 2.62
CA SER A 254 24.15 11.47 3.92
C SER A 254 25.15 11.55 5.06
N LEU A 255 26.24 10.76 5.03
CA LEU A 255 27.28 10.79 6.07
C LEU A 255 28.06 12.11 6.10
N ARG A 256 28.36 12.69 4.91
CA ARG A 256 29.02 13.99 4.79
C ARG A 256 28.16 15.10 5.39
N LYS A 257 26.86 15.11 5.10
CA LYS A 257 25.89 16.04 5.69
C LYS A 257 25.72 15.81 7.19
N ALA A 258 25.64 14.55 7.64
CA ALA A 258 25.56 14.20 9.06
C ALA A 258 26.80 14.69 9.85
N THR A 259 27.98 14.65 9.24
CA THR A 259 29.22 15.19 9.85
C THR A 259 29.11 16.70 10.08
N ARG A 260 28.60 17.44 9.08
CA ARG A 260 28.35 18.89 9.20
C ARG A 260 27.28 19.16 10.27
N GLY A 261 26.20 18.39 10.28
CA GLY A 261 25.15 18.46 11.30
C GLY A 261 25.70 18.25 12.72
N ALA A 262 26.58 17.26 12.92
CA ALA A 262 27.22 17.01 14.21
C ALA A 262 28.19 18.14 14.64
N GLN A 263 28.91 18.77 13.70
CA GLN A 263 29.77 19.94 13.97
C GLN A 263 28.94 21.18 14.34
N ASN A 264 27.83 21.41 13.65
CA ASN A 264 26.90 22.50 13.97
C ASN A 264 26.28 22.29 15.35
N LEU A 265 25.91 21.05 15.68
CA LEU A 265 25.38 20.70 17.00
C LEU A 265 26.40 20.98 18.11
N GLU A 266 27.66 20.59 17.92
CA GLU A 266 28.76 20.88 18.86
C GLU A 266 28.92 22.39 19.10
N LYS A 267 28.92 23.17 18.02
CA LYS A 267 29.05 24.62 18.10
C LYS A 267 27.87 25.23 18.86
N LYS A 268 26.65 24.78 18.58
CA LYS A 268 25.45 25.25 19.28
C LYS A 268 25.44 24.87 20.77
N ILE A 269 25.92 23.68 21.11
CA ILE A 269 26.07 23.23 22.50
C ILE A 269 27.11 24.12 23.21
N SER A 270 28.22 24.46 22.56
CA SER A 270 29.21 25.36 23.15
C SER A 270 28.65 26.78 23.37
N GLU A 271 27.88 27.32 22.42
CA GLU A 271 27.20 28.61 22.56
C GLU A 271 26.21 28.58 23.73
N MET A 272 25.38 27.54 23.82
CA MET A 272 24.39 27.39 24.89
C MET A 272 25.02 27.18 26.26
N ARG A 273 26.18 26.51 26.34
CA ARG A 273 26.91 26.36 27.61
C ARG A 273 27.37 27.71 28.13
N ASP A 274 27.78 28.60 27.23
CA ASP A 274 28.27 29.93 27.58
C ASP A 274 27.12 30.91 27.89
N THR A 275 25.92 30.72 27.30
CA THR A 275 24.74 31.56 27.56
C THR A 275 23.82 31.06 28.67
N ASP A 276 23.44 29.77 28.67
CA ASP A 276 22.34 29.20 29.48
C ASP A 276 22.68 27.78 30.00
N GLN A 277 23.66 27.69 30.91
CA GLN A 277 24.08 26.42 31.50
C GLN A 277 22.96 25.71 32.30
N GLU A 278 22.04 26.48 32.90
CA GLU A 278 20.93 25.94 33.70
C GLU A 278 19.98 25.07 32.88
N GLN A 279 19.71 25.41 31.61
CA GLN A 279 18.84 24.60 30.75
C GLN A 279 19.43 23.21 30.48
N LEU A 280 20.74 23.15 30.22
CA LEU A 280 21.45 21.88 30.01
C LEU A 280 21.50 21.02 31.29
N GLN A 281 21.62 21.65 32.46
CA GLN A 281 21.57 20.95 33.75
C GLN A 281 20.16 20.41 34.04
N ASN A 282 19.12 21.21 33.74
CA ASN A 282 17.73 20.78 33.87
C ASN A 282 17.40 19.61 32.93
N GLU A 283 17.92 19.61 31.71
CA GLU A 283 17.81 18.46 30.80
C GLU A 283 18.49 17.21 31.40
N TYR A 284 19.72 17.36 31.89
CA TYR A 284 20.45 16.27 32.52
C TYR A 284 19.66 15.66 33.69
N GLN A 285 19.08 16.50 34.55
CA GLN A 285 18.27 16.05 35.68
C GLN A 285 17.02 15.29 35.22
N LYS A 286 16.31 15.80 34.20
CA LYS A 286 15.15 15.10 33.60
C LYS A 286 15.53 13.72 33.05
N LEU A 287 16.70 13.60 32.42
CA LEU A 287 17.18 12.31 31.90
C LEU A 287 17.60 11.33 32.99
N VAL A 288 17.91 11.82 34.20
CA VAL A 288 18.27 11.00 35.37
C VAL A 288 17.02 10.48 36.09
N GLU A 289 15.99 11.32 36.21
CA GLU A 289 14.71 10.98 36.86
C GLU A 289 13.87 9.97 36.05
N GLY A 290 14.17 9.82 34.75
CA GLY A 290 13.53 8.86 33.87
C GLY A 290 12.64 9.55 32.83
N LEU A 291 12.62 9.00 31.62
CA LEU A 291 11.95 9.60 30.45
C LEU A 291 10.43 9.70 30.57
N ARG A 292 9.79 8.88 31.42
CA ARG A 292 8.33 8.65 31.37
C ARG A 292 7.49 9.83 31.87
N ASP A 293 7.86 10.47 32.98
CA ASP A 293 7.03 11.51 33.60
C ASP A 293 7.16 12.88 32.90
N ALA A 294 8.25 13.12 32.18
CA ALA A 294 8.52 14.41 31.52
C ALA A 294 7.95 14.51 30.09
N ASP A 295 7.84 13.41 29.36
CA ASP A 295 7.31 13.39 27.99
C ASP A 295 5.78 13.28 27.93
N GLU A 296 5.12 12.67 28.93
CA GLU A 296 3.65 12.57 28.98
C GLU A 296 2.96 13.94 29.20
N ALA A 297 3.63 14.91 29.84
CA ALA A 297 2.99 16.17 30.24
C ALA A 297 3.01 17.30 29.18
N ARG A 298 3.75 17.17 28.06
CA ARG A 298 3.92 18.26 27.05
C ARG A 298 3.99 17.74 25.61
N GLN A 299 3.16 16.76 25.29
CA GLN A 299 3.28 15.90 24.11
C GLN A 299 2.69 16.47 22.81
N GLU A 300 2.08 17.66 22.80
CA GLU A 300 1.49 18.23 21.58
C GLU A 300 2.52 18.60 20.49
N ASP A 301 3.79 18.84 20.89
CA ASP A 301 4.84 19.45 20.05
C ASP A 301 6.02 18.54 19.64
N ALA A 302 6.02 17.26 20.03
CA ALA A 302 7.12 16.35 19.69
C ALA A 302 7.07 15.96 18.21
N PHE A 303 7.85 16.64 17.37
CA PHE A 303 7.92 16.42 15.91
C PHE A 303 8.81 15.23 15.51
N MET A 304 9.89 14.93 16.25
CA MET A 304 10.79 13.84 15.86
C MET A 304 10.29 12.48 16.33
N ALA A 305 10.24 11.57 15.35
CA ALA A 305 9.68 10.24 15.52
C ALA A 305 10.63 9.36 16.33
N ASN A 306 10.07 8.69 17.33
CA ASN A 306 10.75 7.58 17.97
C ASN A 306 10.67 6.38 17.01
N PRO A 307 11.78 5.83 16.51
CA PRO A 307 11.72 4.56 15.81
C PRO A 307 11.19 3.52 16.80
N ALA A 308 10.17 2.74 16.43
CA ALA A 308 9.50 1.80 17.33
C ALA A 308 10.50 0.94 18.09
N LEU A 309 10.72 1.35 19.33
CA LEU A 309 11.31 0.54 20.36
C LEU A 309 10.14 -0.26 20.96
N PRO A 310 10.30 -1.57 21.20
CA PRO A 310 9.37 -2.31 22.04
C PRO A 310 8.97 -1.54 23.31
N ASP A 311 7.70 -1.57 23.70
CA ASP A 311 7.16 -0.84 24.88
C ASP A 311 7.92 -1.13 26.19
N ASP A 312 8.62 -2.25 26.25
CA ASP A 312 9.48 -2.63 27.37
C ASP A 312 10.79 -1.83 27.45
N LEU A 313 11.29 -1.29 26.34
CA LEU A 313 12.50 -0.47 26.29
C LEU A 313 12.26 0.99 26.68
N LEU A 314 11.02 1.49 26.54
CA LEU A 314 10.62 2.85 26.94
C LEU A 314 10.64 3.07 28.47
N LYS A 315 10.78 1.99 29.25
CA LYS A 315 10.81 2.02 30.72
C LYS A 315 12.23 2.12 31.28
N GLU A 316 13.26 2.00 30.44
CA GLU A 316 14.65 2.02 30.89
C GLU A 316 15.22 3.44 30.90
N ALA A 317 16.00 3.76 31.94
CA ALA A 317 16.72 5.03 32.02
C ALA A 317 17.87 5.11 31.00
N VAL A 318 18.06 6.30 30.42
CA VAL A 318 19.12 6.59 29.47
C VAL A 318 20.50 6.27 30.09
N PRO A 319 21.38 5.52 29.39
CA PRO A 319 22.72 5.19 29.85
C PRO A 319 23.54 6.43 30.21
N GLY A 320 24.29 6.37 31.32
CA GLY A 320 25.11 7.47 31.83
C GLY A 320 26.06 8.10 30.80
N ASN A 321 26.60 7.29 29.89
CA ASN A 321 27.58 7.69 28.88
C ASN A 321 27.04 8.70 27.84
N ILE A 322 25.73 8.75 27.63
CA ILE A 322 25.08 9.63 26.63
C ILE A 322 24.22 10.73 27.27
N ARG A 323 24.22 10.86 28.60
CA ARG A 323 23.43 11.88 29.29
C ARG A 323 23.95 13.29 29.01
N ARG A 324 25.27 13.50 29.02
CA ARG A 324 25.87 14.80 28.70
C ARG A 324 25.90 15.02 27.19
N ALA A 325 25.47 16.19 26.75
CA ALA A 325 25.42 16.58 25.34
C ALA A 325 26.78 16.45 24.63
N GLU A 326 27.87 16.92 25.25
CA GLU A 326 29.22 16.85 24.68
C GLU A 326 29.69 15.41 24.42
N HIS A 327 29.40 14.49 25.34
CA HIS A 327 29.72 13.07 25.18
C HIS A 327 28.87 12.42 24.10
N PHE A 328 27.59 12.78 24.00
CA PHE A 328 26.70 12.29 22.96
C PHE A 328 27.14 12.73 21.56
N VAL A 329 27.56 13.98 21.37
CA VAL A 329 28.10 14.44 20.07
C VAL A 329 29.42 13.74 19.73
N SER A 330 30.30 13.58 20.71
CA SER A 330 31.57 12.85 20.52
C SER A 330 31.30 11.38 20.12
N PHE A 331 30.30 10.76 20.76
CA PHE A 331 29.82 9.42 20.43
C PHE A 331 29.28 9.34 18.99
N LEU A 332 28.41 10.27 18.59
CA LEU A 332 27.85 10.31 17.23
C LEU A 332 28.93 10.50 16.17
N LYS A 333 29.89 11.40 16.41
CA LYS A 333 31.04 11.59 15.51
C LYS A 333 31.85 10.30 15.35
N ARG A 334 32.13 9.59 16.46
CA ARG A 334 32.83 8.30 16.41
C ARG A 334 32.06 7.25 15.61
N PHE A 335 30.74 7.21 15.76
CA PHE A 335 29.87 6.30 15.02
C PHE A 335 29.82 6.64 13.51
N ILE A 336 29.70 7.93 13.16
CA ILE A 336 29.71 8.40 11.76
C ILE A 336 31.05 8.07 11.09
N GLU A 337 32.17 8.28 11.77
CA GLU A 337 33.49 7.93 11.22
C GLU A 337 33.64 6.41 11.03
N TYR A 338 33.14 5.60 11.96
CA TYR A 338 33.08 4.15 11.77
C TYR A 338 32.28 3.76 10.53
N LEU A 339 31.10 4.35 10.32
CA LEU A 339 30.30 4.09 9.11
C LEU A 339 31.05 4.47 7.84
N LYS A 340 31.74 5.62 7.82
CA LYS A 340 32.59 6.01 6.69
C LYS A 340 33.71 5.00 6.44
N THR A 341 34.35 4.48 7.48
CA THR A 341 35.37 3.43 7.34
C THR A 341 34.78 2.16 6.75
N ARG A 342 33.58 1.75 7.18
CA ARG A 342 32.89 0.56 6.68
C ARG A 342 32.40 0.71 5.24
N MET A 343 32.04 1.91 4.79
CA MET A 343 31.58 2.17 3.42
C MET A 343 32.73 2.19 2.39
N LYS A 344 33.99 2.29 2.82
CA LYS A 344 35.17 2.32 1.92
C LYS A 344 35.62 0.94 1.39
N VAL A 345 34.79 -0.08 1.53
CA VAL A 345 35.08 -1.43 1.06
C VAL A 345 34.95 -1.49 -0.47
N ARG A 346 35.75 -2.34 -1.13
CA ARG A 346 35.76 -2.49 -2.61
C ARG A 346 34.83 -3.58 -3.15
N HIS A 347 34.39 -4.49 -2.29
CA HIS A 347 33.53 -5.61 -2.66
C HIS A 347 32.22 -5.54 -1.88
N THR A 348 31.15 -6.07 -2.46
CA THR A 348 29.86 -6.17 -1.80
C THR A 348 29.96 -7.11 -0.59
N ILE A 349 29.51 -6.65 0.57
CA ILE A 349 29.46 -7.44 1.81
C ILE A 349 28.02 -7.51 2.31
N SER A 350 27.58 -8.70 2.75
CA SER A 350 26.35 -8.88 3.51
C SER A 350 26.68 -9.29 4.95
N GLU A 351 26.08 -8.61 5.92
CA GLU A 351 26.30 -8.86 7.35
C GLU A 351 24.98 -8.89 8.12
N THR A 352 24.92 -9.73 9.14
CA THR A 352 23.82 -9.70 10.10
C THR A 352 24.02 -8.58 11.13
N PRO A 353 22.95 -7.98 11.67
CA PRO A 353 23.06 -6.92 12.67
C PRO A 353 23.92 -7.29 13.89
N PRO A 354 23.84 -8.52 14.46
CA PRO A 354 24.73 -8.93 15.55
C PRO A 354 26.22 -8.95 15.17
N SER A 355 26.55 -9.39 13.95
CA SER A 355 27.93 -9.39 13.44
C SER A 355 28.45 -7.97 13.31
N PHE A 356 27.63 -7.06 12.77
CA PHE A 356 27.98 -5.64 12.65
C PHE A 356 28.18 -4.98 14.02
N LEU A 357 27.33 -5.28 15.00
CA LEU A 357 27.47 -4.76 16.37
C LEU A 357 28.72 -5.31 17.08
N ALA A 358 29.07 -6.58 16.86
CA ALA A 358 30.29 -7.16 17.40
C ALA A 358 31.54 -6.45 16.85
N HIS A 359 31.60 -6.26 15.54
CA HIS A 359 32.68 -5.52 14.87
C HIS A 359 32.73 -4.05 15.33
N LEU A 360 31.58 -3.39 15.46
CA LEU A 360 31.51 -2.02 15.99
C LEU A 360 32.11 -1.93 17.40
N ARG A 361 31.80 -2.88 18.27
CA ARG A 361 32.32 -2.94 19.65
C ARG A 361 33.83 -3.11 19.66
N GLU A 362 34.40 -3.95 18.79
CA GLU A 362 35.84 -4.19 18.73
C GLU A 362 36.65 -2.96 18.31
N TYR A 363 36.15 -2.18 17.34
CA TYR A 363 36.89 -1.02 16.82
C TYR A 363 36.64 0.27 17.60
N THR A 364 35.40 0.49 18.08
CA THR A 364 34.98 1.76 18.67
C THR A 364 34.67 1.67 20.16
N PHE A 365 34.64 0.48 20.75
CA PHE A 365 34.20 0.24 22.14
C PHE A 365 32.79 0.78 22.42
N ILE A 366 31.97 0.96 21.39
CA ILE A 366 30.57 1.34 21.52
C ILE A 366 29.76 0.09 21.87
N GLU A 367 29.05 0.15 22.99
CA GLU A 367 28.13 -0.90 23.41
C GLU A 367 26.78 -0.80 22.69
N LYS A 368 26.04 -1.92 22.69
CA LYS A 368 24.69 -2.01 22.13
C LYS A 368 23.69 -1.08 22.84
N LYS A 369 23.81 -0.93 24.17
CA LYS A 369 22.80 -0.21 24.97
C LYS A 369 22.72 1.29 24.62
N PRO A 370 23.82 2.06 24.54
CA PRO A 370 23.77 3.46 24.10
C PRO A 370 23.18 3.66 22.69
N LEU A 371 23.40 2.72 21.76
CA LEU A 371 22.87 2.82 20.39
C LEU A 371 21.34 2.80 20.33
N ARG A 372 20.69 2.05 21.24
CA ARG A 372 19.22 1.96 21.31
C ARG A 372 18.54 3.30 21.62
N PHE A 373 19.19 4.16 22.41
CA PHE A 373 18.62 5.44 22.82
C PHE A 373 19.08 6.62 21.95
N CYS A 374 19.73 6.36 20.81
CA CYS A 374 20.33 7.42 19.99
C CYS A 374 19.29 8.35 19.36
N ALA A 375 18.21 7.80 18.81
CA ALA A 375 17.15 8.59 18.18
C ALA A 375 16.40 9.46 19.21
N GLU A 376 16.07 8.89 20.38
CA GLU A 376 15.44 9.61 21.49
C GLU A 376 16.35 10.71 22.05
N ARG A 377 17.63 10.41 22.29
CA ARG A 377 18.58 11.39 22.82
C ARG A 377 18.76 12.56 21.87
N LEU A 378 18.88 12.30 20.57
CA LEU A 378 18.94 13.35 19.55
C LEU A 378 17.65 14.18 19.55
N THR A 379 16.50 13.53 19.71
CA THR A 379 15.19 14.20 19.77
C THR A 379 15.08 15.17 20.94
N SER A 380 15.45 14.73 22.14
CA SER A 380 15.55 15.55 23.34
C SER A 380 16.47 16.75 23.12
N LEU A 381 17.66 16.49 22.58
CA LEU A 381 18.70 17.51 22.46
C LEU A 381 18.34 18.61 21.45
N VAL A 382 17.71 18.29 20.32
CA VAL A 382 17.22 19.31 19.37
C VAL A 382 16.10 20.15 19.99
N ARG A 383 15.27 19.56 20.87
CA ARG A 383 14.22 20.29 21.60
C ARG A 383 14.84 21.26 22.60
N THR A 384 15.85 20.81 23.35
CA THR A 384 16.61 21.64 24.29
C THR A 384 17.36 22.77 23.59
N LEU A 385 17.95 22.51 22.42
CA LEU A 385 18.70 23.51 21.65
C LEU A 385 17.83 24.52 20.87
N GLU A 386 16.51 24.40 20.92
CA GLU A 386 15.55 25.28 20.22
C GLU A 386 15.91 25.51 18.73
N LEU A 387 16.37 24.47 18.04
CA LEU A 387 16.86 24.60 16.66
C LEU A 387 15.70 24.85 15.69
N THR A 388 15.81 25.93 14.92
CA THR A 388 14.81 26.33 13.92
C THR A 388 15.01 25.62 12.57
N ASN A 389 16.26 25.34 12.18
CA ASN A 389 16.60 24.74 10.88
C ASN A 389 16.82 23.24 11.02
N ILE A 390 15.74 22.45 11.00
CA ILE A 390 15.78 20.99 11.20
C ILE A 390 16.34 20.26 9.96
N GLU A 391 16.24 20.88 8.78
CA GLU A 391 16.73 20.32 7.51
C GLU A 391 18.20 19.91 7.57
N ASP A 392 19.03 20.72 8.23
CA ASP A 392 20.47 20.45 8.39
C ASP A 392 20.75 19.21 9.25
N TYR A 393 19.78 18.79 10.07
CA TYR A 393 19.90 17.66 11.00
C TYR A 393 19.18 16.40 10.51
N GLN A 394 18.43 16.46 9.40
CA GLN A 394 17.74 15.28 8.86
C GLN A 394 18.71 14.10 8.59
N PRO A 395 19.87 14.29 7.93
CA PRO A 395 20.81 13.18 7.73
C PRO A 395 21.42 12.64 9.04
N LEU A 396 21.53 13.49 10.07
CA LEU A 396 21.97 13.06 11.39
C LEU A 396 20.88 12.21 12.07
N GLN A 397 19.60 12.57 11.88
CA GLN A 397 18.46 11.79 12.33
C GLN A 397 18.40 10.43 11.62
N GLU A 398 18.64 10.37 10.31
CA GLU A 398 18.73 9.11 9.56
C GLU A 398 19.79 8.17 10.17
N VAL A 399 20.99 8.68 10.45
CA VAL A 399 22.06 7.91 11.11
C VAL A 399 21.66 7.47 12.52
N ALA A 400 21.00 8.34 13.31
CA ALA A 400 20.54 7.99 14.65
C ALA A 400 19.42 6.93 14.64
N THR A 401 18.51 6.99 13.66
CA THR A 401 17.47 5.97 13.47
C THR A 401 18.08 4.64 13.06
N PHE A 402 19.04 4.64 12.13
CA PHE A 402 19.80 3.44 11.76
C PHE A 402 20.50 2.83 12.98
N ALA A 403 21.20 3.63 13.79
CA ALA A 403 21.85 3.16 15.02
C ALA A 403 20.86 2.47 15.97
N THR A 404 19.67 3.04 16.11
CA THR A 404 18.60 2.52 16.97
C THR A 404 18.04 1.21 16.43
N LEU A 405 17.77 1.14 15.13
CA LEU A 405 17.22 -0.05 14.48
C LEU A 405 18.19 -1.24 14.54
N VAL A 406 19.46 -1.02 14.19
CA VAL A 406 20.50 -2.07 14.23
C VAL A 406 20.69 -2.61 15.65
N ALA A 407 20.57 -1.77 16.68
CA ALA A 407 20.70 -2.17 18.07
C ALA A 407 19.44 -2.85 18.65
N THR A 408 18.28 -2.69 18.00
CA THR A 408 16.99 -3.20 18.49
C THR A 408 16.64 -4.52 17.82
N TYR A 409 16.71 -4.56 16.48
CA TYR A 409 16.26 -5.70 15.70
C TYR A 409 17.43 -6.59 15.27
N GLU A 410 17.45 -7.82 15.77
CA GLU A 410 18.49 -8.82 15.43
C GLU A 410 18.04 -9.83 14.37
N LYS A 411 16.73 -10.14 14.34
CA LYS A 411 16.14 -11.17 13.46
C LYS A 411 15.36 -10.52 12.33
N GLY A 412 15.45 -11.07 11.12
CA GLY A 412 14.69 -10.58 9.97
C GLY A 412 15.25 -9.31 9.33
N PHE A 413 16.50 -8.94 9.64
CA PHE A 413 17.19 -7.79 9.06
C PHE A 413 18.56 -8.18 8.52
N LEU A 414 18.98 -7.52 7.45
CA LEU A 414 20.29 -7.71 6.84
C LEU A 414 20.91 -6.37 6.44
N LEU A 415 22.20 -6.23 6.70
CA LEU A 415 23.02 -5.12 6.24
C LEU A 415 23.71 -5.52 4.94
N ILE A 416 23.49 -4.75 3.86
CA ILE A 416 24.13 -4.97 2.56
C ILE A 416 24.93 -3.71 2.23
N LEU A 417 26.24 -3.87 2.03
CA LEU A 417 27.14 -2.81 1.60
C LEU A 417 27.43 -2.97 0.12
N GLU A 418 26.92 -2.06 -0.70
CA GLU A 418 27.16 -2.04 -2.14
C GLU A 418 28.11 -0.88 -2.47
N PRO A 419 29.35 -1.15 -2.93
CA PRO A 419 30.31 -0.08 -3.24
C PRO A 419 30.06 0.61 -4.59
N PHE A 420 29.32 -0.05 -5.48
CA PHE A 420 28.98 0.41 -6.82
C PHE A 420 27.47 0.23 -7.04
N GLU A 421 26.85 1.16 -7.75
CA GLU A 421 25.41 1.11 -8.08
C GLU A 421 25.05 -0.03 -9.05
N SER A 422 26.03 -0.49 -9.83
CA SER A 422 25.87 -1.63 -10.75
C SER A 422 27.21 -2.33 -10.91
N GLU A 423 27.21 -3.63 -11.24
CA GLU A 423 28.44 -4.41 -11.44
C GLU A 423 29.32 -3.85 -12.59
N THR A 424 28.73 -3.08 -13.51
CA THR A 424 29.41 -2.44 -14.63
C THR A 424 29.87 -1.00 -14.35
N ALA A 425 29.52 -0.43 -13.19
CA ALA A 425 29.87 0.95 -12.88
C ALA A 425 31.31 1.05 -12.34
N GLU A 426 32.14 1.88 -12.96
CA GLU A 426 33.52 2.14 -12.50
C GLU A 426 33.57 3.23 -11.41
N VAL A 427 32.53 4.07 -11.33
CA VAL A 427 32.45 5.15 -10.34
C VAL A 427 31.96 4.57 -9.01
N PRO A 428 32.76 4.64 -7.93
CA PRO A 428 32.31 4.19 -6.62
C PRO A 428 31.20 5.10 -6.12
N ASN A 429 30.06 4.49 -5.82
CA ASN A 429 28.93 5.15 -5.17
C ASN A 429 28.49 4.23 -4.02
N PRO A 430 29.18 4.28 -2.86
CA PRO A 430 28.91 3.34 -1.80
C PRO A 430 27.58 3.64 -1.13
N VAL A 431 26.74 2.61 -1.03
CA VAL A 431 25.46 2.64 -0.34
C VAL A 431 25.41 1.50 0.67
N LEU A 432 25.03 1.84 1.90
CA LEU A 432 24.75 0.90 2.97
C LEU A 432 23.23 0.75 3.09
N HIS A 433 22.73 -0.42 2.74
CA HIS A 433 21.32 -0.79 2.87
C HIS A 433 21.11 -1.54 4.19
N PHE A 434 20.29 -0.98 5.08
CA PHE A 434 19.71 -1.71 6.19
C PHE A 434 18.34 -2.20 5.77
N THR A 435 18.23 -3.47 5.44
CA THR A 435 17.02 -4.04 4.82
C THR A 435 16.24 -4.89 5.82
N CYS A 436 14.94 -4.61 5.92
CA CYS A 436 13.99 -5.49 6.59
C CYS A 436 13.57 -6.58 5.62
N LEU A 437 13.71 -7.84 6.02
CA LEU A 437 13.30 -9.00 5.21
C LEU A 437 11.93 -9.55 5.66
N ASP A 438 11.53 -9.25 6.89
CA ASP A 438 10.29 -9.75 7.49
C ASP A 438 9.21 -8.67 7.61
N ALA A 439 8.21 -8.76 6.75
CA ALA A 439 7.06 -7.83 6.78
C ALA A 439 6.18 -8.02 8.02
N ALA A 440 6.23 -9.18 8.68
CA ALA A 440 5.43 -9.48 9.87
C ALA A 440 5.75 -8.54 11.04
N ILE A 441 7.00 -8.08 11.15
CA ILE A 441 7.47 -7.23 12.26
C ILE A 441 6.71 -5.90 12.30
N ALA A 442 6.50 -5.27 11.14
CA ALA A 442 5.84 -3.95 11.07
C ALA A 442 4.33 -4.04 11.30
N ILE A 443 3.68 -5.11 10.81
CA ILE A 443 2.22 -5.25 10.89
C ILE A 443 1.73 -5.87 12.21
N ARG A 444 2.59 -6.63 12.91
CA ARG A 444 2.24 -7.32 14.15
C ARG A 444 1.57 -6.42 15.20
N PRO A 445 2.05 -5.19 15.50
CA PRO A 445 1.38 -4.30 16.45
C PRO A 445 -0.04 -3.93 16.04
N VAL A 446 -0.35 -3.92 14.73
CA VAL A 446 -1.70 -3.64 14.22
C VAL A 446 -2.63 -4.82 14.54
N PHE A 447 -2.19 -6.06 14.28
CA PHE A 447 -2.98 -7.25 14.60
C PHE A 447 -3.13 -7.47 16.11
N ASP A 448 -2.09 -7.21 16.90
CA ASP A 448 -2.12 -7.35 18.37
C ASP A 448 -3.02 -6.28 19.03
N ARG A 449 -3.18 -5.11 18.39
CA ARG A 449 -3.92 -3.97 18.94
C ARG A 449 -5.40 -3.96 18.55
N PHE A 450 -5.70 -4.25 17.28
CA PHE A 450 -7.04 -4.09 16.72
C PHE A 450 -7.73 -5.45 16.58
N SER A 451 -8.97 -5.54 17.08
CA SER A 451 -9.73 -6.80 17.06
C SER A 451 -10.09 -7.26 15.64
N SER A 452 -10.47 -6.34 14.76
CA SER A 452 -10.88 -6.67 13.39
C SER A 452 -10.07 -5.89 12.37
N VAL A 453 -9.28 -6.62 11.58
CA VAL A 453 -8.46 -6.07 10.49
C VAL A 453 -8.91 -6.74 9.20
N ILE A 454 -9.41 -5.94 8.27
CA ILE A 454 -9.98 -6.39 7.00
C ILE A 454 -9.00 -6.01 5.90
N ILE A 455 -8.47 -7.00 5.20
CA ILE A 455 -7.55 -6.82 4.06
C ILE A 455 -8.34 -7.07 2.79
N THR A 456 -8.49 -6.04 1.95
CA THR A 456 -9.35 -6.09 0.76
C THR A 456 -8.58 -5.60 -0.45
N SER A 457 -8.67 -6.33 -1.56
CA SER A 457 -8.03 -5.94 -2.83
C SER A 457 -8.63 -6.71 -4.00
N GLY A 458 -8.43 -6.23 -5.22
CA GLY A 458 -8.95 -6.90 -6.43
C GLY A 458 -8.01 -7.88 -7.11
N THR A 459 -6.77 -7.94 -6.63
CA THR A 459 -5.68 -8.65 -7.29
C THR A 459 -4.82 -9.45 -6.31
N ILE A 460 -5.34 -9.72 -5.10
CA ILE A 460 -4.66 -10.53 -4.08
C ILE A 460 -4.85 -12.02 -4.36
N SER A 461 -4.01 -12.55 -5.25
CA SER A 461 -4.03 -13.98 -5.61
C SER A 461 -2.61 -14.56 -5.66
N PRO A 462 -2.36 -15.74 -5.09
CA PRO A 462 -3.26 -16.56 -4.25
C PRO A 462 -3.44 -16.02 -2.82
N LEU A 463 -4.63 -16.20 -2.24
CA LEU A 463 -4.99 -15.73 -0.90
C LEU A 463 -4.10 -16.30 0.23
N GLU A 464 -3.68 -17.57 0.10
CA GLU A 464 -2.91 -18.26 1.14
C GLU A 464 -1.52 -17.65 1.41
N MET A 465 -0.97 -16.88 0.47
CA MET A 465 0.37 -16.30 0.62
C MET A 465 0.40 -15.20 1.69
N TYR A 466 -0.66 -14.39 1.79
CA TYR A 466 -0.68 -13.23 2.69
C TYR A 466 -0.66 -13.62 4.19
N PRO A 467 -1.51 -14.56 4.67
CA PRO A 467 -1.44 -15.03 6.05
C PRO A 467 -0.09 -15.64 6.41
N LYS A 468 0.51 -16.41 5.48
CA LYS A 468 1.83 -17.02 5.67
C LYS A 468 2.94 -15.99 5.77
N MET A 469 2.93 -14.96 4.90
CA MET A 469 3.98 -13.93 4.86
C MET A 469 3.88 -12.90 5.99
N LEU A 470 2.67 -12.53 6.40
CA LEU A 470 2.44 -11.50 7.42
C LEU A 470 2.29 -12.08 8.83
N GLY A 471 2.20 -13.41 8.96
CA GLY A 471 2.21 -14.11 10.25
C GLY A 471 0.93 -13.94 11.07
N PHE A 472 -0.25 -13.99 10.44
CA PHE A 472 -1.55 -13.85 11.12
C PHE A 472 -2.54 -14.94 10.72
N SER A 473 -3.52 -15.20 11.59
CA SER A 473 -4.65 -16.07 11.31
C SER A 473 -5.87 -15.26 10.88
N THR A 474 -6.65 -15.82 9.96
CA THR A 474 -7.87 -15.19 9.41
C THR A 474 -9.07 -16.06 9.69
N VAL A 475 -10.22 -15.43 9.95
CA VAL A 475 -11.51 -16.11 10.09
C VAL A 475 -12.08 -16.45 8.71
N VAL A 476 -12.03 -15.49 7.78
CA VAL A 476 -12.57 -15.63 6.43
C VAL A 476 -11.49 -15.33 5.39
N GLN A 477 -11.36 -16.22 4.41
CA GLN A 477 -10.54 -16.04 3.22
C GLN A 477 -11.39 -16.39 2.01
N GLU A 478 -11.88 -15.38 1.30
CA GLU A 478 -12.78 -15.60 0.16
C GLU A 478 -12.40 -14.78 -1.06
N SER A 479 -12.61 -15.39 -2.23
CA SER A 479 -12.41 -14.77 -3.54
C SER A 479 -13.71 -14.75 -4.31
N TYR A 480 -14.20 -13.56 -4.63
CA TYR A 480 -15.43 -13.39 -5.38
C TYR A 480 -15.18 -13.39 -6.88
N SER A 481 -16.03 -14.11 -7.62
CA SER A 481 -16.07 -14.05 -9.08
C SER A 481 -16.92 -12.87 -9.56
N MET A 482 -16.63 -12.40 -10.77
CA MET A 482 -17.41 -11.31 -11.37
C MET A 482 -18.59 -11.89 -12.14
N THR A 483 -19.82 -11.64 -11.68
CA THR A 483 -21.03 -12.13 -12.35
C THR A 483 -21.44 -11.16 -13.45
N LEU A 484 -21.41 -11.61 -14.70
CA LEU A 484 -21.68 -10.76 -15.86
C LEU A 484 -22.81 -11.32 -16.72
N ALA A 485 -23.75 -10.47 -17.11
CA ALA A 485 -24.80 -10.82 -18.08
C ALA A 485 -24.25 -10.97 -19.51
N ARG A 486 -23.14 -10.27 -19.82
CA ARG A 486 -22.37 -10.40 -21.06
C ARG A 486 -20.90 -10.52 -20.74
N ARG A 487 -20.10 -11.16 -21.61
CA ARG A 487 -18.65 -11.17 -21.43
C ARG A 487 -18.09 -9.76 -21.68
N SER A 488 -17.93 -8.98 -20.63
CA SER A 488 -17.43 -7.61 -20.68
C SER A 488 -15.92 -7.52 -20.88
N PHE A 489 -15.16 -8.59 -20.64
CA PHE A 489 -13.74 -8.63 -20.94
C PHE A 489 -13.34 -9.91 -21.64
N LEU A 490 -12.25 -9.79 -22.40
CA LEU A 490 -11.63 -10.90 -23.10
C LEU A 490 -10.14 -10.96 -22.71
N PRO A 491 -9.76 -11.80 -21.75
CA PRO A 491 -8.38 -12.12 -21.48
C PRO A 491 -7.90 -13.14 -22.51
N MET A 492 -6.72 -12.88 -23.09
CA MET A 492 -6.12 -13.75 -24.09
C MET A 492 -4.61 -13.80 -23.90
N ILE A 493 -4.01 -14.96 -24.13
CA ILE A 493 -2.57 -15.17 -24.04
C ILE A 493 -2.00 -15.37 -25.44
N VAL A 494 -1.13 -14.44 -25.84
CA VAL A 494 -0.40 -14.48 -27.10
C VAL A 494 0.96 -15.09 -26.84
N THR A 495 1.17 -16.29 -27.37
CA THR A 495 2.37 -17.10 -27.14
C THR A 495 3.28 -17.16 -28.36
N ARG A 496 2.74 -16.89 -29.55
CA ARG A 496 3.43 -16.99 -30.85
C ARG A 496 3.23 -15.73 -31.68
N GLY A 497 4.27 -15.32 -32.40
CA GLY A 497 4.19 -14.24 -33.39
C GLY A 497 3.47 -14.70 -34.67
N SER A 498 3.31 -13.78 -35.62
CA SER A 498 2.79 -14.12 -36.96
C SER A 498 3.71 -15.11 -37.68
N ASP A 499 5.02 -15.04 -37.41
CA ASP A 499 6.04 -15.95 -37.93
C ASP A 499 6.09 -17.31 -37.20
N GLN A 500 5.12 -17.60 -36.32
CA GLN A 500 5.07 -18.77 -35.43
C GLN A 500 6.22 -18.89 -34.41
N ALA A 501 7.18 -17.96 -34.42
CA ALA A 501 8.21 -17.86 -33.39
C ALA A 501 7.59 -17.63 -32.01
N SER A 502 8.12 -18.30 -30.98
CA SER A 502 7.64 -18.11 -29.61
C SER A 502 8.00 -16.74 -29.09
N VAL A 503 7.01 -16.04 -28.53
CA VAL A 503 7.18 -14.70 -27.97
C VAL A 503 7.41 -14.82 -26.46
N SER A 504 8.54 -14.29 -25.99
CA SER A 504 8.95 -14.33 -24.58
C SER A 504 9.90 -13.17 -24.27
N THR A 505 9.78 -12.57 -23.08
CA THR A 505 10.77 -11.59 -22.58
C THR A 505 11.82 -12.21 -21.65
N SER A 506 12.12 -13.50 -21.81
CA SER A 506 13.26 -14.14 -21.12
C SER A 506 14.58 -13.46 -21.49
N PHE A 507 15.50 -13.33 -20.53
CA PHE A 507 16.76 -12.58 -20.71
C PHE A 507 17.57 -13.00 -21.95
N GLN A 508 17.57 -14.29 -22.28
CA GLN A 508 18.26 -14.85 -23.45
C GLN A 508 17.65 -14.44 -24.79
N VAL A 509 16.32 -14.28 -24.84
CA VAL A 509 15.56 -14.12 -26.10
C VAL A 509 15.07 -12.68 -26.28
N ARG A 510 15.00 -11.87 -25.21
CA ARG A 510 14.37 -10.55 -25.21
C ARG A 510 15.01 -9.52 -26.15
N ASN A 511 16.30 -9.66 -26.45
CA ASN A 511 17.06 -8.77 -27.34
C ASN A 511 17.12 -9.30 -28.78
N GLU A 512 16.53 -10.45 -29.05
CA GLU A 512 16.51 -11.01 -30.40
C GLU A 512 15.60 -10.14 -31.30
N PRO A 513 16.10 -9.64 -32.45
CA PRO A 513 15.32 -8.76 -33.32
C PRO A 513 14.00 -9.38 -33.82
N SER A 514 13.93 -10.71 -33.92
CA SER A 514 12.73 -11.45 -34.32
C SER A 514 11.59 -11.24 -33.30
N VAL A 515 11.86 -11.36 -32.01
CA VAL A 515 10.88 -11.18 -30.93
C VAL A 515 10.45 -9.72 -30.82
N VAL A 516 11.40 -8.78 -30.94
CA VAL A 516 11.10 -7.34 -30.92
C VAL A 516 10.19 -6.96 -32.10
N ARG A 517 10.43 -7.51 -33.29
CA ARG A 517 9.56 -7.34 -34.46
C ARG A 517 8.17 -7.93 -34.23
N ASN A 518 8.08 -9.11 -33.61
CA ASN A 518 6.78 -9.73 -33.30
C ASN A 518 5.95 -8.88 -32.33
N TYR A 519 6.57 -8.30 -31.29
CA TYR A 519 5.87 -7.35 -30.41
C TYR A 519 5.46 -6.07 -31.14
N GLY A 520 6.31 -5.55 -32.04
CA GLY A 520 5.98 -4.40 -32.87
C GLY A 520 4.79 -4.67 -33.80
N THR A 521 4.77 -5.85 -34.42
CA THR A 521 3.67 -6.29 -35.29
C THR A 521 2.38 -6.45 -34.48
N LEU A 522 2.46 -7.07 -33.29
CA LEU A 522 1.34 -7.18 -32.36
C LEU A 522 0.79 -5.79 -32.00
N LEU A 523 1.67 -4.85 -31.65
CA LEU A 523 1.30 -3.48 -31.32
C LEU A 523 0.59 -2.79 -32.49
N THR A 524 1.15 -2.89 -33.70
CA THR A 524 0.59 -2.28 -34.92
C THR A 524 -0.79 -2.86 -35.26
N GLU A 525 -0.97 -4.18 -35.20
CA GLU A 525 -2.26 -4.80 -35.50
C GLU A 525 -3.34 -4.48 -34.47
N PHE A 526 -2.99 -4.44 -33.18
CA PHE A 526 -3.92 -3.99 -32.14
C PHE A 526 -4.21 -2.50 -32.25
N ALA A 527 -3.24 -1.65 -32.61
CA ALA A 527 -3.47 -0.22 -32.83
C ALA A 527 -4.47 0.04 -33.98
N LYS A 528 -4.52 -0.83 -35.01
CA LYS A 528 -5.48 -0.73 -36.12
C LYS A 528 -6.93 -1.06 -35.71
N ILE A 529 -7.10 -1.99 -34.77
CA ILE A 529 -8.41 -2.58 -34.44
C ILE A 529 -9.07 -1.88 -33.26
N THR A 530 -8.27 -1.46 -32.30
CA THR A 530 -8.76 -0.95 -31.02
C THR A 530 -9.28 0.48 -31.18
N PRO A 531 -10.51 0.78 -30.77
CA PRO A 531 -10.98 2.16 -30.72
C PRO A 531 -10.28 2.93 -29.58
N ASP A 532 -10.13 4.24 -29.77
CA ASP A 532 -9.72 5.19 -28.73
C ASP A 532 -8.36 4.85 -28.05
N GLY A 533 -8.37 4.52 -26.75
CA GLY A 533 -7.18 4.30 -25.94
C GLY A 533 -6.68 2.86 -25.90
N MET A 534 -5.38 2.70 -26.16
CA MET A 534 -4.62 1.47 -25.88
C MET A 534 -3.52 1.77 -24.85
N VAL A 535 -3.33 0.86 -23.90
CA VAL A 535 -2.29 0.97 -22.86
C VAL A 535 -1.37 -0.24 -22.95
N VAL A 536 -0.07 -0.01 -23.00
CA VAL A 536 0.95 -1.05 -23.17
C VAL A 536 1.88 -1.04 -21.97
N PHE A 537 1.91 -2.14 -21.23
CA PHE A 537 2.77 -2.29 -20.06
C PHE A 537 4.02 -3.10 -20.40
N PHE A 538 5.18 -2.53 -20.10
CA PHE A 538 6.49 -3.16 -20.18
C PHE A 538 6.96 -3.60 -18.79
N PRO A 539 7.84 -4.61 -18.67
CA PRO A 539 8.38 -5.06 -17.40
C PRO A 539 9.33 -4.04 -16.74
N SER A 540 10.05 -3.24 -17.53
CA SER A 540 11.02 -2.26 -17.00
C SER A 540 11.23 -1.08 -17.96
N TYR A 541 11.66 0.07 -17.42
CA TYR A 541 12.01 1.26 -18.19
C TYR A 541 13.15 0.98 -19.19
N LEU A 542 14.21 0.30 -18.75
CA LEU A 542 15.34 -0.07 -19.60
C LEU A 542 14.92 -0.91 -20.82
N TYR A 543 13.98 -1.84 -20.63
CA TYR A 543 13.48 -2.67 -21.72
C TYR A 543 12.56 -1.89 -22.67
N MET A 544 11.76 -0.98 -22.12
CA MET A 544 10.93 -0.08 -22.91
C MET A 544 11.78 0.82 -23.81
N GLU A 545 12.80 1.47 -23.27
CA GLU A 545 13.72 2.35 -24.02
C GLU A 545 14.46 1.59 -25.13
N SER A 546 14.97 0.40 -24.83
CA SER A 546 15.69 -0.42 -25.82
C SER A 546 14.76 -0.86 -26.96
N ILE A 547 13.53 -1.28 -26.64
CA ILE A 547 12.52 -1.63 -27.64
C ILE A 547 12.13 -0.43 -28.48
N ILE A 548 11.88 0.73 -27.88
CA ILE A 548 11.50 1.95 -28.60
C ILE A 548 12.62 2.34 -29.59
N SER A 549 13.88 2.29 -29.16
CA SER A 549 15.02 2.56 -30.03
C SER A 549 15.10 1.57 -31.21
N MET A 550 14.85 0.28 -30.96
CA MET A 550 14.84 -0.75 -32.02
C MET A 550 13.64 -0.58 -32.96
N TRP A 551 12.45 -0.28 -32.44
CA TRP A 551 11.24 -0.05 -33.24
C TRP A 551 11.34 1.21 -34.09
N GLN A 552 12.03 2.25 -33.61
CA GLN A 552 12.35 3.43 -34.40
C GLN A 552 13.29 3.06 -35.56
N GLY A 553 14.34 2.27 -35.31
CA GLY A 553 15.25 1.80 -36.36
C GLY A 553 14.59 0.88 -37.41
N MET A 554 13.50 0.19 -37.04
CA MET A 554 12.70 -0.66 -37.93
C MET A 554 11.51 0.08 -38.58
N ASN A 555 11.32 1.39 -38.32
CA ASN A 555 10.18 2.20 -38.77
C ASN A 555 8.79 1.68 -38.33
N ILE A 556 8.71 0.85 -37.29
CA ILE A 556 7.43 0.32 -36.77
C ILE A 556 6.64 1.44 -36.08
N LEU A 557 7.31 2.34 -35.37
CA LEU A 557 6.66 3.46 -34.67
C LEU A 557 5.96 4.41 -35.63
N GLU A 558 6.52 4.62 -36.84
CA GLU A 558 5.88 5.43 -37.88
C GLU A 558 4.59 4.80 -38.38
N GLU A 559 4.51 3.47 -38.44
CA GLU A 559 3.27 2.77 -38.80
C GLU A 559 2.21 2.91 -37.70
N VAL A 560 2.60 2.78 -36.43
CA VAL A 560 1.68 2.96 -35.30
C VAL A 560 1.17 4.41 -35.25
N TRP A 561 2.03 5.39 -35.50
CA TRP A 561 1.70 6.81 -35.49
C TRP A 561 0.61 7.22 -36.51
N LYS A 562 0.51 6.47 -37.62
CA LYS A 562 -0.55 6.68 -38.63
C LYS A 562 -1.95 6.40 -38.04
N TYR A 563 -2.05 5.49 -37.08
CA TYR A 563 -3.32 5.09 -36.47
C TYR A 563 -3.58 5.80 -35.14
N LYS A 564 -2.58 5.91 -34.27
CA LYS A 564 -2.74 6.45 -32.91
C LYS A 564 -1.54 7.29 -32.49
N LEU A 565 -1.78 8.29 -31.64
CA LEU A 565 -0.71 9.09 -31.05
C LEU A 565 0.05 8.29 -29.99
N ILE A 566 1.39 8.35 -29.99
CA ILE A 566 2.23 7.58 -29.05
C ILE A 566 2.68 8.50 -27.91
N LEU A 567 2.49 8.04 -26.68
CA LEU A 567 2.95 8.70 -25.45
C LEU A 567 3.74 7.70 -24.61
N VAL A 568 4.79 8.18 -23.95
CA VAL A 568 5.70 7.35 -23.17
C VAL A 568 5.71 7.85 -21.74
N GLU A 569 5.62 6.93 -20.79
CA GLU A 569 5.83 7.21 -19.38
C GLU A 569 7.32 7.41 -19.10
N THR A 570 7.66 8.45 -18.36
CA THR A 570 9.03 8.67 -17.87
C THR A 570 9.07 8.58 -16.34
N PRO A 571 10.25 8.37 -15.73
CA PRO A 571 10.36 8.36 -14.27
C PRO A 571 9.94 9.69 -13.62
N ASP A 572 9.99 10.80 -14.37
CA ASP A 572 9.59 12.11 -13.90
C ASP A 572 8.07 12.24 -13.78
N ALA A 573 7.63 12.78 -12.63
CA ALA A 573 6.22 12.90 -12.31
C ALA A 573 5.52 14.01 -13.11
N GLN A 574 6.23 15.09 -13.44
CA GLN A 574 5.64 16.22 -14.16
C GLN A 574 5.39 15.86 -15.62
N GLU A 575 6.40 15.29 -16.28
CA GLU A 575 6.28 14.81 -17.65
C GLU A 575 5.21 13.72 -17.78
N THR A 576 5.20 12.75 -16.86
CA THR A 576 4.15 11.70 -16.84
C THR A 576 2.75 12.28 -16.67
N SER A 577 2.57 13.31 -15.84
CA SER A 577 1.27 13.96 -15.66
C SER A 577 0.81 14.65 -16.95
N LEU A 578 1.72 15.37 -17.63
CA LEU A 578 1.45 16.00 -18.92
C LEU A 578 1.14 14.97 -20.02
N ALA A 579 1.88 13.87 -20.05
CA ALA A 579 1.64 12.77 -20.97
C ALA A 579 0.24 12.17 -20.74
N LEU A 580 -0.17 11.98 -19.48
CA LEU A 580 -1.50 11.47 -19.16
C LEU A 580 -2.63 12.43 -19.56
N GLU A 581 -2.47 13.73 -19.31
CA GLU A 581 -3.44 14.75 -19.73
C GLU A 581 -3.59 14.77 -21.26
N THR A 582 -2.46 14.68 -21.96
CA THR A 582 -2.43 14.60 -23.43
C THR A 582 -3.11 13.31 -23.92
N TYR A 583 -2.87 12.19 -23.24
CA TYR A 583 -3.50 10.90 -23.53
C TYR A 583 -5.03 10.97 -23.43
N ARG A 584 -5.53 11.51 -22.31
CA ARG A 584 -6.98 11.69 -22.08
C ARG A 584 -7.59 12.60 -23.14
N THR A 585 -6.93 13.71 -23.46
CA THR A 585 -7.39 14.66 -24.48
C THR A 585 -7.44 14.02 -25.87
N ALA A 586 -6.41 13.24 -26.24
CA ALA A 586 -6.36 12.56 -27.53
C ALA A 586 -7.44 11.48 -27.68
N CYS A 587 -7.78 10.77 -26.60
CA CYS A 587 -8.87 9.80 -26.58
C CYS A 587 -10.23 10.50 -26.71
N CYS A 588 -10.47 11.61 -25.99
CA CYS A 588 -11.71 12.37 -26.09
C CYS A 588 -11.93 13.01 -27.47
N ASN A 589 -10.85 13.38 -28.17
CA ASN A 589 -10.92 14.00 -29.49
C ASN A 589 -11.09 12.99 -30.64
N GLY A 590 -11.17 11.68 -30.35
CA GLY A 590 -11.41 10.63 -31.35
C GLY A 590 -10.21 10.22 -32.21
N ARG A 591 -9.02 10.81 -31.98
CA ARG A 591 -7.77 10.34 -32.62
C ARG A 591 -7.30 9.01 -32.03
N GLY A 592 -7.52 8.83 -30.73
CA GLY A 592 -6.99 7.70 -29.98
C GLY A 592 -5.49 7.81 -29.71
N ALA A 593 -5.04 7.14 -28.66
CA ALA A 593 -3.65 7.19 -28.22
C ALA A 593 -3.18 5.84 -27.69
N VAL A 594 -1.87 5.62 -27.79
CA VAL A 594 -1.13 4.51 -27.19
C VAL A 594 -0.27 5.06 -26.08
N LEU A 595 -0.48 4.58 -24.86
CA LEU A 595 0.35 4.89 -23.72
C LEU A 595 1.31 3.73 -23.45
N LEU A 596 2.61 3.95 -23.70
CA LEU A 596 3.68 3.02 -23.33
C LEU A 596 4.09 3.31 -21.89
N CYS A 597 3.90 2.35 -21.01
CA CYS A 597 4.09 2.49 -19.58
C CYS A 597 4.77 1.25 -18.99
N VAL A 598 5.20 1.35 -17.73
CA VAL A 598 5.87 0.25 -17.03
C VAL A 598 4.91 -0.37 -16.01
N ALA A 599 4.88 -1.71 -15.96
CA ALA A 599 3.98 -2.48 -15.09
C ALA A 599 4.24 -2.30 -13.57
N ARG A 600 5.41 -1.76 -13.22
CA ARG A 600 5.81 -1.36 -11.86
C ARG A 600 5.99 0.16 -11.75
N GLY A 601 5.57 0.90 -12.77
CA GLY A 601 5.65 2.35 -12.84
C GLY A 601 4.51 3.03 -12.09
N LYS A 602 4.56 4.35 -11.97
CA LYS A 602 3.57 5.14 -11.21
C LYS A 602 2.18 5.06 -11.86
N VAL A 603 2.14 5.02 -13.19
CA VAL A 603 0.89 4.93 -13.97
C VAL A 603 0.15 3.62 -13.68
N SER A 604 0.91 2.53 -13.49
CA SER A 604 0.36 1.20 -13.21
C SER A 604 -0.17 1.02 -11.79
N GLU A 605 0.01 2.01 -10.90
CA GLU A 605 -0.42 1.96 -9.49
C GLU A 605 -1.54 2.95 -9.17
N GLY A 606 -1.42 4.21 -9.58
CA GLY A 606 -2.29 5.29 -9.07
C GLY A 606 -3.35 5.84 -10.04
N ILE A 607 -3.37 5.40 -11.30
CA ILE A 607 -4.16 6.05 -12.36
C ILE A 607 -5.23 5.14 -12.93
N ASP A 608 -6.45 5.67 -12.97
CA ASP A 608 -7.60 4.95 -13.51
C ASP A 608 -7.81 5.25 -15.00
N PHE A 609 -8.07 4.17 -15.75
CA PHE A 609 -8.40 4.19 -17.18
C PHE A 609 -9.88 3.88 -17.34
N ASP A 610 -10.70 4.92 -17.29
CA ASP A 610 -12.16 4.76 -17.39
C ASP A 610 -12.60 4.63 -18.86
N HIS A 611 -13.44 3.63 -19.14
CA HIS A 611 -14.16 3.46 -20.40
C HIS A 611 -13.26 3.52 -21.66
N GLN A 612 -13.37 4.61 -22.43
CA GLN A 612 -12.64 4.80 -23.68
C GLN A 612 -11.13 4.96 -23.50
N TYR A 613 -10.66 5.27 -22.28
CA TYR A 613 -9.25 5.44 -21.99
C TYR A 613 -8.47 4.12 -21.97
N GLY A 614 -9.12 2.96 -21.91
CA GLY A 614 -8.43 1.68 -21.72
C GLY A 614 -9.09 0.50 -22.42
N ARG A 615 -9.51 0.65 -23.68
CA ARG A 615 -10.23 -0.41 -24.42
C ARG A 615 -9.39 -1.66 -24.65
N THR A 616 -8.08 -1.51 -24.73
CA THR A 616 -7.17 -2.64 -24.80
C THR A 616 -5.95 -2.38 -23.95
N VAL A 617 -5.66 -3.34 -23.08
CA VAL A 617 -4.41 -3.40 -22.34
C VAL A 617 -3.57 -4.52 -22.91
N LEU A 618 -2.34 -4.17 -23.31
CA LEU A 618 -1.33 -5.10 -23.79
C LEU A 618 -0.21 -5.19 -22.74
N CYS A 619 -0.08 -6.34 -22.09
CA CYS A 619 1.02 -6.63 -21.20
C CYS A 619 2.13 -7.35 -21.99
N ILE A 620 3.23 -6.65 -22.24
CA ILE A 620 4.40 -7.20 -22.93
C ILE A 620 5.27 -7.90 -21.90
N GLY A 621 5.38 -9.22 -22.02
CA GLY A 621 6.20 -10.01 -21.11
C GLY A 621 5.60 -10.16 -19.71
N VAL A 622 6.30 -10.94 -18.88
CA VAL A 622 5.96 -11.10 -17.46
C VAL A 622 6.77 -10.08 -16.65
N PRO A 623 6.13 -9.25 -15.78
CA PRO A 623 6.82 -8.21 -15.03
C PRO A 623 7.57 -8.77 -13.82
N PHE A 624 8.65 -9.51 -14.06
CA PHE A 624 9.52 -10.00 -13.00
C PHE A 624 10.33 -8.86 -12.36
N GLN A 625 10.62 -9.01 -11.07
CA GLN A 625 11.63 -8.18 -10.41
C GLN A 625 13.02 -8.50 -10.97
N TYR A 626 13.93 -7.56 -10.80
CA TYR A 626 15.33 -7.76 -11.14
C TYR A 626 15.97 -8.79 -10.19
N THR A 627 16.18 -10.00 -10.70
CA THR A 627 16.63 -11.17 -9.93
C THR A 627 18.07 -11.09 -9.42
N GLU A 628 18.89 -10.21 -10.01
CA GLU A 628 20.29 -10.07 -9.60
C GLU A 628 20.46 -9.14 -8.40
N SER A 629 19.42 -8.39 -8.03
CA SER A 629 19.41 -7.57 -6.81
C SER A 629 19.70 -8.41 -5.57
N ARG A 630 20.66 -7.96 -4.77
CA ARG A 630 21.05 -8.64 -3.52
C ARG A 630 19.97 -8.57 -2.46
N ILE A 631 19.23 -7.47 -2.40
CA ILE A 631 18.08 -7.29 -1.49
C ILE A 631 17.03 -8.39 -1.74
N LEU A 632 16.70 -8.62 -3.01
CA LEU A 632 15.73 -9.65 -3.38
C LEU A 632 16.25 -11.05 -3.06
N LYS A 633 17.52 -11.36 -3.36
CA LYS A 633 18.12 -12.67 -3.03
C LYS A 633 18.09 -12.94 -1.52
N ALA A 634 18.50 -11.97 -0.71
CA ALA A 634 18.44 -12.06 0.74
C ALA A 634 17.01 -12.30 1.25
N ARG A 635 16.03 -11.60 0.68
CA ARG A 635 14.61 -11.79 1.02
C ARG A 635 14.12 -13.18 0.63
N LEU A 636 14.49 -13.66 -0.55
CA LEU A 636 14.13 -15.00 -1.03
C LEU A 636 14.70 -16.10 -0.15
N GLU A 637 15.97 -15.98 0.26
CA GLU A 637 16.61 -16.89 1.22
C GLU A 637 15.88 -16.88 2.56
N PHE A 638 15.55 -15.70 3.08
CA PHE A 638 14.81 -15.55 4.33
C PHE A 638 13.40 -16.17 4.28
N LEU A 639 12.65 -15.95 3.19
CA LEU A 639 11.31 -16.53 3.00
C LEU A 639 11.36 -18.07 2.89
N ARG A 640 12.43 -18.60 2.28
CA ARG A 640 12.66 -20.04 2.16
C ARG A 640 12.96 -20.69 3.50
N GLU A 641 13.78 -20.06 4.33
CA GLU A 641 14.17 -20.60 5.64
C GLU A 641 13.05 -20.47 6.69
N THR A 642 12.41 -19.30 6.75
CA THR A 642 11.44 -18.99 7.81
C THR A 642 10.04 -19.53 7.50
N TYR A 643 9.55 -19.24 6.29
CA TYR A 643 8.16 -19.53 5.90
C TYR A 643 8.04 -20.73 4.95
N ARG A 644 9.17 -21.36 4.58
CA ARG A 644 9.23 -22.49 3.61
C ARG A 644 8.61 -22.16 2.25
N ILE A 645 8.63 -20.88 1.87
CA ILE A 645 8.15 -20.43 0.56
C ILE A 645 9.29 -20.61 -0.45
N ARG A 646 9.03 -21.33 -1.55
CA ARG A 646 10.03 -21.51 -2.61
C ARG A 646 10.25 -20.20 -3.35
N GLU A 647 11.49 -19.97 -3.78
CA GLU A 647 11.90 -18.73 -4.44
C GLU A 647 11.09 -18.47 -5.73
N ASN A 648 10.89 -19.53 -6.53
CA ASN A 648 10.09 -19.46 -7.75
C ASN A 648 8.61 -19.14 -7.49
N ASP A 649 8.06 -19.58 -6.36
CA ASP A 649 6.65 -19.35 -6.02
C ASP A 649 6.45 -17.87 -5.68
N PHE A 650 7.37 -17.26 -4.91
CA PHE A 650 7.34 -15.83 -4.61
C PHE A 650 7.54 -14.96 -5.85
N LEU A 651 8.54 -15.27 -6.70
CA LEU A 651 8.79 -14.52 -7.93
C LEU A 651 7.61 -14.60 -8.91
N SER A 652 6.91 -15.74 -8.95
CA SER A 652 5.72 -15.91 -9.77
C SER A 652 4.55 -15.12 -9.20
N PHE A 653 4.32 -15.24 -7.89
CA PHE A 653 3.29 -14.51 -7.16
C PHE A 653 3.40 -13.00 -7.38
N ASP A 654 4.59 -12.43 -7.13
CA ASP A 654 4.79 -11.00 -7.28
C ASP A 654 4.62 -10.51 -8.73
N ALA A 655 5.09 -11.30 -9.72
CA ALA A 655 4.92 -10.95 -11.12
C ALA A 655 3.45 -11.04 -11.57
N MET A 656 2.70 -12.05 -11.11
CA MET A 656 1.28 -12.18 -11.44
C MET A 656 0.43 -11.11 -10.75
N ARG A 657 0.78 -10.70 -9.52
CA ARG A 657 0.17 -9.58 -8.80
C ARG A 657 0.23 -8.29 -9.62
N HIS A 658 1.42 -7.90 -10.10
CA HIS A 658 1.60 -6.70 -10.92
C HIS A 658 0.94 -6.82 -12.30
N ALA A 659 0.98 -8.00 -12.93
CA ALA A 659 0.29 -8.23 -14.19
C ALA A 659 -1.23 -8.09 -14.02
N ALA A 660 -1.81 -8.72 -13.00
CA ALA A 660 -3.23 -8.63 -12.67
C ALA A 660 -3.64 -7.20 -12.31
N GLN A 661 -2.79 -6.42 -11.64
CA GLN A 661 -3.02 -5.01 -11.38
C GLN A 661 -3.13 -4.20 -12.66
N CYS A 662 -2.20 -4.40 -13.60
CA CYS A 662 -2.24 -3.75 -14.92
C CYS A 662 -3.52 -4.11 -15.68
N LEU A 663 -3.90 -5.39 -15.68
CA LEU A 663 -5.12 -5.87 -16.33
C LEU A 663 -6.39 -5.34 -15.66
N GLY A 664 -6.42 -5.30 -14.33
CA GLY A 664 -7.55 -4.87 -13.52
C GLY A 664 -7.93 -3.39 -13.72
N ARG A 665 -7.08 -2.60 -14.38
CA ARG A 665 -7.39 -1.19 -14.68
C ARG A 665 -8.38 -1.00 -15.84
N VAL A 666 -8.57 -2.02 -16.68
CA VAL A 666 -9.49 -1.99 -17.82
C VAL A 666 -10.95 -1.97 -17.39
N LEU A 667 -11.27 -2.57 -16.25
CA LEU A 667 -12.66 -2.77 -15.81
C LEU A 667 -13.00 -1.85 -14.65
N ARG A 668 -13.97 -0.97 -14.88
CA ARG A 668 -14.48 -0.02 -13.89
C ARG A 668 -15.94 -0.22 -13.53
N GLY A 669 -16.70 -0.87 -14.39
CA GLY A 669 -18.09 -1.24 -14.17
C GLY A 669 -18.48 -2.43 -15.04
N LYS A 670 -19.65 -3.00 -14.78
CA LYS A 670 -20.18 -4.12 -15.58
C LYS A 670 -20.66 -3.69 -16.97
N ASP A 671 -20.93 -2.40 -17.14
CA ASP A 671 -21.24 -1.74 -18.40
C ASP A 671 -20.01 -1.53 -19.27
N ASP A 672 -18.84 -1.39 -18.67
CA ASP A 672 -17.59 -1.23 -19.39
C ASP A 672 -17.14 -2.53 -20.07
N TYR A 673 -16.25 -2.39 -21.05
CA TYR A 673 -15.63 -3.53 -21.71
C TYR A 673 -14.22 -3.23 -22.19
N GLY A 674 -13.40 -4.27 -22.24
CA GLY A 674 -12.07 -4.17 -22.81
C GLY A 674 -11.38 -5.51 -23.03
N ILE A 675 -10.30 -5.45 -23.79
CA ILE A 675 -9.46 -6.61 -24.14
C ILE A 675 -8.20 -6.58 -23.28
N MET A 676 -7.85 -7.74 -22.75
CA MET A 676 -6.68 -7.95 -21.91
C MET A 676 -5.74 -8.93 -22.62
N VAL A 677 -4.65 -8.42 -23.19
CA VAL A 677 -3.69 -9.23 -23.94
C VAL A 677 -2.45 -9.47 -23.09
N LEU A 678 -2.18 -10.74 -22.78
CA LEU A 678 -0.97 -11.20 -22.12
C LEU A 678 0.00 -11.74 -23.17
N ALA A 679 1.02 -10.97 -23.53
CA ALA A 679 1.97 -11.32 -24.60
C ALA A 679 3.24 -11.93 -24.00
N ASP A 680 3.17 -13.21 -23.64
CA ASP A 680 4.33 -14.05 -23.30
C ASP A 680 3.90 -15.52 -23.19
N ARG A 681 4.71 -16.45 -23.71
CA ARG A 681 4.49 -17.89 -23.52
C ARG A 681 4.45 -18.33 -22.04
N ARG A 682 5.14 -17.63 -21.14
CA ARG A 682 5.26 -18.00 -19.73
C ARG A 682 3.95 -17.87 -18.94
N PHE A 683 3.00 -17.03 -19.39
CA PHE A 683 1.69 -16.91 -18.74
C PHE A 683 0.89 -18.21 -18.78
N GLN A 684 1.08 -19.05 -19.81
CA GLN A 684 0.39 -20.33 -19.93
C GLN A 684 0.62 -21.25 -18.72
N LYS A 685 1.85 -21.29 -18.19
CA LYS A 685 2.20 -22.10 -17.02
C LYS A 685 1.71 -21.49 -15.70
N LYS A 686 1.54 -20.17 -15.65
CA LYS A 686 1.26 -19.41 -14.41
C LYS A 686 -0.18 -18.93 -14.29
N ARG A 687 -1.07 -19.37 -15.19
CA ARG A 687 -2.50 -18.98 -15.22
C ARG A 687 -3.21 -19.16 -13.88
N VAL A 688 -2.87 -20.21 -13.12
CA VAL A 688 -3.51 -20.55 -11.84
C VAL A 688 -3.34 -19.47 -10.79
N GLN A 689 -2.28 -18.66 -10.88
CA GLN A 689 -2.00 -17.58 -9.93
C GLN A 689 -2.75 -16.28 -10.27
N LEU A 690 -3.36 -16.16 -11.46
CA LEU A 690 -4.21 -15.02 -11.77
C LEU A 690 -5.50 -15.06 -10.93
N PRO A 691 -6.07 -13.89 -10.59
CA PRO A 691 -7.36 -13.79 -9.91
C PRO A 691 -8.45 -14.68 -10.52
N LYS A 692 -9.31 -15.26 -9.67
CA LYS A 692 -10.41 -16.15 -10.12
C LYS A 692 -11.29 -15.47 -11.18
N TRP A 693 -11.52 -14.16 -11.03
CA TRP A 693 -12.35 -13.39 -11.95
C TRP A 693 -11.71 -13.19 -13.34
N ILE A 694 -10.38 -13.22 -13.48
CA ILE A 694 -9.71 -13.23 -14.80
C ILE A 694 -9.77 -14.63 -15.40
N ASN A 695 -9.49 -15.64 -14.57
CA ASN A 695 -9.45 -17.04 -14.99
C ASN A 695 -10.81 -17.54 -15.51
N GLN A 696 -11.94 -17.09 -14.95
CA GLN A 696 -13.28 -17.41 -15.51
C GLN A 696 -13.49 -16.86 -16.94
N GLY A 697 -12.80 -15.77 -17.31
CA GLY A 697 -12.89 -15.18 -18.65
C GLY A 697 -11.95 -15.83 -19.65
N LEU A 698 -10.93 -16.54 -19.18
CA LEU A 698 -9.89 -17.14 -20.00
C LEU A 698 -10.32 -18.54 -20.47
N LEU A 699 -10.83 -18.62 -21.70
CA LEU A 699 -11.14 -19.91 -22.31
C LEU A 699 -9.87 -20.63 -22.77
N ASP A 700 -9.87 -21.97 -22.76
CA ASP A 700 -8.74 -22.76 -23.25
C ASP A 700 -8.37 -22.44 -24.72
N ALA A 701 -9.36 -22.06 -25.54
CA ALA A 701 -9.17 -21.61 -26.92
C ALA A 701 -8.32 -20.32 -27.03
N ASP A 702 -8.32 -19.47 -26.00
CA ASP A 702 -7.66 -18.16 -25.99
C ASP A 702 -6.29 -18.18 -25.29
N THR A 703 -5.76 -19.35 -24.94
CA THR A 703 -4.52 -19.50 -24.15
C THR A 703 -3.23 -19.64 -24.95
N ASN A 704 -3.29 -20.02 -26.23
CA ASN A 704 -2.12 -20.30 -27.08
C ASN A 704 -2.35 -19.70 -28.47
N LEU A 705 -2.63 -18.40 -28.50
CA LEU A 705 -2.96 -17.69 -29.73
C LEU A 705 -1.68 -17.20 -30.44
N SER A 706 -1.73 -17.19 -31.77
CA SER A 706 -0.85 -16.36 -32.59
C SER A 706 -1.38 -14.93 -32.68
N THR A 707 -0.53 -13.98 -33.06
CA THR A 707 -0.91 -12.58 -33.29
C THR A 707 -2.18 -12.43 -34.13
N ASP A 708 -2.27 -13.13 -35.27
CA ASP A 708 -3.40 -12.99 -36.19
C ASP A 708 -4.71 -13.59 -35.63
N MET A 709 -4.60 -14.70 -34.90
CA MET A 709 -5.75 -15.31 -34.23
C MET A 709 -6.26 -14.41 -33.11
N ALA A 710 -5.37 -13.83 -32.32
CA ALA A 710 -5.71 -12.88 -31.26
C ALA A 710 -6.42 -11.64 -31.81
N VAL A 711 -5.91 -11.11 -32.91
CA VAL A 711 -6.52 -10.01 -33.68
C VAL A 711 -7.93 -10.36 -34.17
N SER A 712 -8.14 -11.58 -34.67
CA SER A 712 -9.46 -12.05 -35.12
C SER A 712 -10.45 -12.14 -33.96
N SER A 713 -10.04 -12.73 -32.83
CA SER A 713 -10.85 -12.81 -31.60
C SER A 713 -11.17 -11.41 -31.05
N ALA A 714 -10.19 -10.52 -30.99
CA ALA A 714 -10.35 -9.12 -30.57
C ALA A 714 -11.37 -8.37 -31.44
N ARG A 715 -11.26 -8.50 -32.78
CA ARG A 715 -12.19 -7.86 -33.71
C ARG A 715 -13.62 -8.37 -33.53
N ARG A 716 -13.80 -9.69 -33.33
CA ARG A 716 -15.12 -10.28 -33.08
C ARG A 716 -15.72 -9.76 -31.78
N PHE A 717 -14.92 -9.72 -30.73
CA PHE A 717 -15.31 -9.22 -29.42
C PHE A 717 -15.76 -7.76 -29.47
N LEU A 718 -14.96 -6.87 -30.05
CA LEU A 718 -15.30 -5.44 -30.15
C LEU A 718 -16.58 -5.21 -30.96
N LYS A 719 -16.80 -5.96 -32.04
CA LYS A 719 -18.04 -5.89 -32.82
C LYS A 719 -19.27 -6.32 -32.01
N GLN A 720 -19.14 -7.35 -31.18
CA GLN A 720 -20.21 -7.79 -30.31
C GLN A 720 -20.48 -6.78 -29.19
N MET A 721 -19.43 -6.21 -28.59
CA MET A 721 -19.56 -5.24 -27.49
C MET A 721 -20.03 -3.85 -27.94
N ALA A 722 -19.80 -3.49 -29.20
CA ALA A 722 -20.30 -2.25 -29.79
C ALA A 722 -21.83 -2.24 -29.99
N GLN A 723 -22.52 -3.36 -29.79
CA GLN A 723 -23.98 -3.40 -29.81
C GLN A 723 -24.55 -2.69 -28.58
N PRO A 724 -25.69 -1.98 -28.72
CA PRO A 724 -26.29 -1.26 -27.61
C PRO A 724 -26.73 -2.25 -26.52
N PHE A 725 -26.24 -2.05 -25.30
CA PHE A 725 -26.55 -2.89 -24.16
C PHE A 725 -27.42 -2.10 -23.19
N ARG A 726 -28.66 -2.57 -22.95
CA ARG A 726 -29.61 -1.85 -22.10
C ARG A 726 -29.47 -2.33 -20.66
N ALA A 727 -29.73 -1.44 -19.71
CA ALA A 727 -29.69 -1.79 -18.29
C ALA A 727 -30.66 -2.93 -17.92
N LYS A 728 -31.77 -3.11 -18.66
CA LYS A 728 -32.71 -4.22 -18.46
C LYS A 728 -32.09 -5.59 -18.75
N ASP A 729 -31.12 -5.66 -19.66
CA ASP A 729 -30.46 -6.93 -20.02
C ASP A 729 -29.53 -7.41 -18.90
N GLN A 730 -29.20 -6.53 -17.95
CA GLN A 730 -28.40 -6.85 -16.76
C GLN A 730 -29.25 -7.31 -15.57
N GLU A 731 -30.55 -6.96 -15.54
CA GLU A 731 -31.46 -7.23 -14.44
C GLU A 731 -31.68 -8.74 -14.27
N GLY A 732 -31.66 -9.21 -13.02
CA GLY A 732 -31.81 -10.62 -12.65
C GLY A 732 -30.51 -11.44 -12.72
N VAL A 733 -29.53 -11.06 -13.54
CA VAL A 733 -28.24 -11.78 -13.66
C VAL A 733 -27.11 -11.03 -12.96
N SER A 734 -26.69 -9.89 -13.51
CA SER A 734 -25.53 -9.16 -13.01
C SER A 734 -25.89 -8.01 -12.06
N THR A 735 -27.13 -7.53 -12.11
CA THR A 735 -27.69 -6.54 -11.20
C THR A 735 -28.99 -7.07 -10.61
N TRP A 736 -29.14 -6.97 -9.30
CA TRP A 736 -30.34 -7.35 -8.58
C TRP A 736 -31.13 -6.12 -8.17
N SER A 737 -32.43 -6.16 -8.46
CA SER A 737 -33.41 -5.27 -7.86
C SER A 737 -33.73 -5.71 -6.43
N TYR A 738 -34.55 -4.94 -5.71
CA TYR A 738 -35.00 -5.32 -4.37
C TYR A 738 -35.78 -6.65 -4.37
N GLU A 739 -36.65 -6.86 -5.36
CA GLU A 739 -37.44 -8.09 -5.48
C GLU A 739 -36.55 -9.31 -5.77
N ASP A 740 -35.53 -9.15 -6.61
CA ASP A 740 -34.58 -10.23 -6.94
C ASP A 740 -33.75 -10.62 -5.70
N LEU A 741 -33.33 -9.63 -4.92
CA LEU A 741 -32.60 -9.88 -3.67
C LEU A 741 -33.45 -10.67 -2.67
N MET A 742 -34.75 -10.33 -2.54
CA MET A 742 -35.65 -11.05 -1.63
C MET A 742 -35.85 -12.50 -2.07
N LYS A 743 -36.06 -12.75 -3.38
CA LYS A 743 -36.14 -14.12 -3.92
C LYS A 743 -34.86 -14.92 -3.67
N HIS A 744 -33.70 -14.27 -3.81
CA HIS A 744 -32.42 -14.92 -3.51
C HIS A 744 -32.30 -15.31 -2.04
N LYS A 745 -32.73 -14.44 -1.13
CA LYS A 745 -32.75 -14.75 0.31
C LYS A 745 -33.68 -15.89 0.64
N GLU A 746 -34.91 -15.88 0.13
CA GLU A 746 -35.87 -16.98 0.31
C GLU A 746 -35.27 -18.32 -0.16
N LYS A 747 -34.56 -18.31 -1.30
CA LYS A 747 -33.86 -19.49 -1.81
C LYS A 747 -32.74 -19.95 -0.87
N MET A 748 -31.90 -19.02 -0.39
CA MET A 748 -30.82 -19.33 0.56
C MET A 748 -31.36 -19.87 1.89
N ASP A 749 -32.49 -19.33 2.36
CA ASP A 749 -33.14 -19.78 3.60
C ASP A 749 -33.71 -21.19 3.42
N LEU A 750 -34.35 -21.47 2.28
CA LEU A 750 -34.80 -22.83 1.90
C LEU A 750 -33.63 -23.82 1.84
N GLU A 751 -32.52 -23.45 1.19
CA GLU A 751 -31.31 -24.28 1.12
C GLU A 751 -30.71 -24.52 2.51
N ARG A 752 -30.69 -23.51 3.37
CA ARG A 752 -30.21 -23.64 4.76
C ARG A 752 -31.12 -24.54 5.59
N ILE A 753 -32.44 -24.44 5.43
CA ILE A 753 -33.40 -25.34 6.07
C ILE A 753 -33.17 -26.78 5.59
N GLN A 754 -33.00 -27.01 4.29
CA GLN A 754 -32.71 -28.33 3.74
C GLN A 754 -31.38 -28.91 4.25
N GLN A 755 -30.33 -28.08 4.39
CA GLN A 755 -29.05 -28.51 4.96
C GLN A 755 -29.17 -28.87 6.45
N LEU A 756 -29.94 -28.09 7.22
CA LEU A 756 -30.21 -28.39 8.63
C LEU A 756 -31.07 -29.64 8.80
N GLU A 757 -32.04 -29.87 7.92
CA GLU A 757 -32.84 -31.10 7.87
C GLU A 757 -31.94 -32.29 7.50
N ALA A 758 -31.06 -32.17 6.50
CA ALA A 758 -30.11 -33.22 6.14
C ALA A 758 -29.12 -33.55 7.28
N ALA A 759 -28.59 -32.53 7.97
CA ALA A 759 -27.71 -32.73 9.13
C ALA A 759 -28.45 -33.27 10.37
N GLY A 760 -29.75 -32.99 10.49
CA GLY A 760 -30.61 -33.52 11.55
C GLY A 760 -31.01 -34.98 11.37
N VAL A 761 -31.01 -35.50 10.13
CA VAL A 761 -31.32 -36.90 9.84
C VAL A 761 -30.15 -37.84 10.18
N ASP A 762 -28.89 -37.39 10.05
CA ASP A 762 -27.71 -38.18 10.46
C ASP A 762 -27.54 -38.31 11.98
N GLY A 763 -28.17 -37.42 12.77
CA GLY A 763 -28.16 -37.49 14.24
C GLY A 763 -29.21 -38.43 14.85
N MET A 764 -30.11 -39.00 14.04
CA MET A 764 -31.27 -39.78 14.52
C MET A 764 -31.23 -41.27 14.11
N GLN A 765 -30.14 -41.73 13.46
CA GLN A 765 -29.92 -43.13 13.07
C GLN A 765 -28.85 -43.87 13.90
N LEU A 766 -28.60 -43.44 15.14
CA LEU A 766 -27.82 -44.18 16.13
C LEU A 766 -28.65 -44.39 17.39
N GLY A 767 -29.62 -45.31 17.31
CA GLY A 767 -30.46 -45.62 18.47
C GLY A 767 -31.65 -46.52 18.19
N ALA A 768 -31.48 -47.62 17.46
CA ALA A 768 -32.30 -48.84 17.56
C ALA A 768 -31.86 -49.86 16.50
N ASP A 769 -30.93 -50.75 16.85
CA ASP A 769 -31.15 -52.20 16.74
C ASP A 769 -30.00 -52.96 17.39
N GLU A 770 -30.31 -53.66 18.48
CA GLU A 770 -29.47 -54.73 19.05
C GLU A 770 -29.90 -56.06 18.44
N GLY A 771 -28.92 -56.86 18.01
CA GLY A 771 -29.02 -58.33 17.92
C GLY A 771 -29.10 -58.92 16.51
N ASP A 772 -27.97 -59.33 15.92
CA ASP A 772 -27.56 -60.74 15.94
C ASP A 772 -26.39 -61.05 14.98
N GLU A 773 -25.52 -61.92 15.50
CA GLU A 773 -24.64 -62.91 14.86
C GLU A 773 -23.44 -62.55 13.96
N TYR A 774 -22.31 -63.12 14.39
CA TYR A 774 -21.01 -63.27 13.76
C TYR A 774 -21.05 -63.99 12.38
N GLY A 775 -20.23 -63.52 11.45
CA GLY A 775 -19.82 -64.27 10.25
C GLY A 775 -18.68 -63.57 9.51
N MET A 776 -17.48 -64.14 9.62
CA MET A 776 -16.28 -63.79 8.82
C MET A 776 -16.53 -63.96 7.31
N ASP A 777 -15.97 -63.08 6.49
CA ASP A 777 -14.82 -63.43 5.63
C ASP A 777 -14.27 -62.19 4.89
N ASP A 778 -12.94 -62.15 4.86
CA ASP A 778 -12.05 -61.23 4.16
C ASP A 778 -12.28 -61.25 2.65
N ASP A 779 -12.06 -60.11 1.95
CA ASP A 779 -11.14 -60.07 0.81
C ASP A 779 -11.03 -58.69 0.11
N LEU A 780 -9.77 -58.32 -0.17
CA LEU A 780 -9.25 -57.48 -1.26
C LEU A 780 -9.09 -55.96 -1.06
N ASP A 781 -8.03 -55.59 -0.34
CA ASP A 781 -7.21 -54.39 -0.60
C ASP A 781 -5.76 -54.83 -0.92
N GLN A 782 -5.40 -54.87 -2.21
CA GLN A 782 -4.01 -54.79 -2.68
C GLN A 782 -4.03 -54.62 -4.20
N ASP A 783 -3.63 -53.45 -4.69
CA ASP A 783 -2.54 -53.34 -5.67
C ASP A 783 -2.31 -51.89 -6.15
N MET A 784 -1.03 -51.64 -6.46
CA MET A 784 -0.48 -50.55 -7.28
C MET A 784 0.10 -49.31 -6.55
N MET A 785 1.14 -49.56 -5.75
CA MET A 785 2.34 -48.70 -5.81
C MET A 785 3.52 -49.54 -6.31
N GLU A 786 4.17 -49.08 -7.37
CA GLU A 786 5.63 -48.94 -7.53
C GLU A 786 6.18 -49.22 -8.94
N ILE A 787 6.92 -48.19 -9.40
CA ILE A 787 8.16 -48.21 -10.20
C ILE A 787 8.05 -48.46 -11.71
N ASP A 788 8.53 -47.47 -12.47
CA ASP A 788 9.38 -47.75 -13.62
C ASP A 788 10.45 -46.65 -13.75
N ASP A 789 11.70 -47.04 -13.52
CA ASP A 789 12.92 -46.32 -13.87
C ASP A 789 13.81 -47.31 -14.63
N GLY A 790 14.29 -46.89 -15.82
CA GLY A 790 15.51 -47.40 -16.44
C GLY A 790 15.39 -48.03 -17.83
N PHE A 791 15.70 -47.24 -18.88
CA PHE A 791 16.92 -47.36 -19.69
C PHE A 791 17.15 -46.13 -20.57
#